data_AF-A0A820RVR7-F1
#
_entry.id   AF-A0A820RVR7-F1
#
_cell.length_a   1.000
_cell.length_b   1.000
_cell.length_c   1.000
_cell.angle_alpha   90.00
_cell.angle_beta   90.00
_cell.angle_gamma   90.00
#
_symmetry.space_group_name_H-M   'P 1'
#
loop_
_entity.id
_entity.type
_entity.pdbx_description
1 polymer ?
#
loop_
_entity_poly.entity_id
_entity_poly.type
_entity_poly.pdbx_seq_one_letter_code
_entity_poly.pdbx_strand_id
1 'polypeptide(L)'
;MFECCGREFVNNLDLNRSIGMFRTLYPVRLQLADDDMRTSIINVKEHMKQVPNKGIGFGAIMGNESNELPLVSFNYLGYFENKHNENGNEDGWSLLDAHCGNSLHDNTKEVVKINSLIINKQMRLNIKTKMGIELTVQFGKAFQINIEKIIKHTQSLDRSYLTSSDVHYVIKNNDYLNRIQLEKEVEAIFMANSLQQGLLFHSLKQGNVDDAYIVQSVFQYRSNIDQNCFRIVWEHAQQRFSSLRLRFDWQEELVQIVDKKQSLDWRFIDLTAEEGDVSNQESQIKQIQEEDRNDRFKLDIGNLFRVYLIQQKIDLFVLIFSFHHIILDGWSIPILFDYVHQAYLNLIEGKHQLVSLPSSFRDESYEHAQMYLQKHSLDNIDYWENEINNIEERCDFNGLLKEENKNKVVLNQYDHVKEPKSRTLIIGDNIYRTLKAACRESGLTWNSILQFVWHKVLSVYGNSSQTVIGTTVSGRNLPVNGIETSVGLFIITLPLIVNHCVDSLIIDAIKDIQDKMNEMIARSNVDFSQLSKGKMKHSLFDCLFVYENYPSLEGKVEQKETFLEFEEKYGIGKHDYPLAVVAYETVRSECVTVVVNYAGELFEDDTIDDLLDVAHELLAQIGKDDVTTMAQMNVLPRKQLNQMNGWNNTSRDFIELNKHTTLHKLFEEEAEKSCDKIAVVYEDVQLTYRELNEKANQLAHYLRSMCDIQPDDLIALFLDKSELMIVSILGVWKSGAAYVPIGPSYPDKRIQFILQDTKAKIVIANKKYMARLHSCAIIKIEIDSIYVTLAGNSNSENPQPIASSDNLAYVIYTSGSTGKPKGVMIEHLGVINLKIVVTDLFQVKSKAESVSTLINYVFDPFVNHMTYALLNSQMFVILNDEMYGDKPRLY
;
A
#
# COMPACT_ATOMS: atom_id res chain seq x y z
N MET A 1 -31.49 -28.39 38.50
CA MET A 1 -30.82 -28.74 39.78
C MET A 1 -29.66 -29.65 39.48
N PHE A 2 -28.38 -29.24 39.27
CA PHE A 2 -27.56 -28.02 38.97
C PHE A 2 -27.17 -26.86 39.97
N GLU A 3 -26.60 -27.07 41.17
CA GLU A 3 -25.73 -26.01 41.79
C GLU A 3 -24.32 -26.35 41.36
N CYS A 4 -23.72 -25.55 40.47
CA CYS A 4 -22.47 -25.95 39.83
C CYS A 4 -21.24 -25.70 40.73
N CYS A 5 -21.14 -26.43 41.85
CA CYS A 5 -19.87 -26.70 42.53
C CYS A 5 -19.00 -27.63 41.66
N GLY A 6 -18.65 -27.15 40.46
CA GLY A 6 -18.23 -27.98 39.34
C GLY A 6 -17.44 -27.27 38.24
N ARG A 7 -16.81 -26.11 38.55
CA ARG A 7 -15.67 -25.45 37.84
C ARG A 7 -15.72 -25.24 36.32
N GLU A 8 -16.74 -25.67 35.59
CA GLU A 8 -16.64 -25.91 34.15
C GLU A 8 -17.88 -25.43 33.39
N PHE A 9 -17.65 -24.68 32.31
CA PHE A 9 -18.72 -24.20 31.43
C PHE A 9 -19.26 -25.32 30.54
N VAL A 10 -20.59 -25.49 30.52
CA VAL A 10 -21.32 -26.15 29.44
C VAL A 10 -22.10 -25.05 28.72
N ASN A 11 -21.70 -24.74 27.49
CA ASN A 11 -22.29 -23.63 26.74
C ASN A 11 -23.80 -23.88 26.48
N ASN A 12 -24.58 -22.79 26.49
CA ASN A 12 -26.00 -22.74 26.11
C ASN A 12 -26.98 -23.53 27.00
N LEU A 13 -26.69 -23.73 28.30
CA LEU A 13 -27.66 -24.25 29.29
C LEU A 13 -27.97 -23.22 30.38
N ASP A 14 -29.27 -22.94 30.61
CA ASP A 14 -29.73 -22.19 31.78
C ASP A 14 -29.69 -23.08 33.04
N LEU A 15 -28.72 -22.83 33.91
CA LEU A 15 -28.51 -23.56 35.16
C LEU A 15 -29.11 -22.84 36.38
N ASN A 16 -29.86 -21.74 36.23
CA ASN A 16 -30.24 -20.86 37.34
C ASN A 16 -31.24 -21.46 38.36
N ARG A 17 -32.06 -22.46 38.00
CA ARG A 17 -33.11 -23.00 38.90
C ARG A 17 -32.56 -24.05 39.89
N SER A 18 -31.36 -23.76 40.43
CA SER A 18 -30.24 -24.69 40.65
C SER A 18 -30.00 -25.27 42.09
N ILE A 19 -29.59 -26.56 42.25
CA ILE A 19 -29.00 -27.30 43.43
C ILE A 19 -28.35 -28.64 42.92
N GLY A 20 -27.14 -29.08 43.32
CA GLY A 20 -26.57 -30.46 43.04
C GLY A 20 -25.41 -30.62 42.03
N MET A 21 -24.62 -31.73 42.12
CA MET A 21 -23.38 -32.02 41.34
C MET A 21 -23.56 -32.97 40.13
N PHE A 22 -22.85 -32.69 39.01
CA PHE A 22 -22.87 -33.49 37.77
C PHE A 22 -21.51 -34.09 37.48
N ARG A 23 -21.48 -35.35 37.02
CA ARG A 23 -20.26 -36.09 36.69
C ARG A 23 -20.50 -36.97 35.48
N THR A 24 -19.51 -37.02 34.61
CA THR A 24 -19.44 -37.91 33.44
C THR A 24 -18.63 -39.16 33.80
N LEU A 25 -18.95 -40.29 33.19
CA LEU A 25 -18.08 -41.47 33.16
C LEU A 25 -17.49 -41.57 31.75
N TYR A 26 -16.16 -41.62 31.66
CA TYR A 26 -15.45 -41.73 30.38
C TYR A 26 -14.26 -42.68 30.54
N PRO A 27 -14.08 -43.69 29.66
CA PRO A 27 -12.94 -44.60 29.72
C PRO A 27 -11.68 -43.90 29.19
N VAL A 28 -10.64 -43.81 30.03
CA VAL A 28 -9.33 -43.28 29.64
C VAL A 28 -8.27 -44.38 29.63
N ARG A 29 -7.49 -44.45 28.54
CA ARG A 29 -6.29 -45.29 28.46
C ARG A 29 -5.08 -44.42 28.79
N LEU A 30 -4.59 -44.53 30.03
CA LEU A 30 -3.36 -43.85 30.44
C LEU A 30 -2.14 -44.58 29.87
N GLN A 31 -1.20 -43.81 29.32
CA GLN A 31 0.12 -44.30 28.90
C GLN A 31 1.17 -43.75 29.87
N LEU A 32 1.92 -44.64 30.51
CA LEU A 32 3.05 -44.30 31.36
C LEU A 32 4.34 -44.48 30.56
N ALA A 33 5.37 -43.72 30.90
CA ALA A 33 6.72 -43.92 30.38
C ALA A 33 7.49 -44.84 31.34
N ASP A 34 8.35 -45.71 30.80
CA ASP A 34 9.19 -46.60 31.60
C ASP A 34 10.21 -45.77 32.39
N ASP A 35 10.17 -45.90 33.73
CA ASP A 35 10.95 -45.20 34.76
C ASP A 35 10.98 -43.65 34.74
N ASP A 36 10.48 -42.96 33.71
CA ASP A 36 10.32 -41.50 33.70
C ASP A 36 9.00 -41.03 34.34
N MET A 37 9.12 -40.51 35.56
CA MET A 37 8.01 -39.91 36.31
C MET A 37 7.51 -38.58 35.72
N ARG A 38 8.39 -37.74 35.13
CA ARG A 38 8.02 -36.45 34.54
C ARG A 38 7.18 -36.68 33.29
N THR A 39 7.69 -37.48 32.35
CA THR A 39 6.95 -37.81 31.12
C THR A 39 5.66 -38.56 31.43
N SER A 40 5.63 -39.43 32.44
CA SER A 40 4.39 -40.07 32.89
C SER A 40 3.34 -39.07 33.41
N ILE A 41 3.74 -38.06 34.19
CA ILE A 41 2.84 -37.00 34.67
C ILE A 41 2.31 -36.16 33.49
N ILE A 42 3.18 -35.78 32.55
CA ILE A 42 2.81 -35.02 31.34
C ILE A 42 1.83 -35.83 30.49
N ASN A 43 2.14 -37.09 30.19
CA ASN A 43 1.27 -37.97 29.40
C ASN A 43 -0.13 -38.10 30.02
N VAL A 44 -0.22 -38.32 31.34
CA VAL A 44 -1.51 -38.40 32.04
C VAL A 44 -2.27 -37.07 31.98
N LYS A 45 -1.60 -35.92 32.15
CA LYS A 45 -2.21 -34.59 32.02
C LYS A 45 -2.80 -34.38 30.63
N GLU A 46 -2.02 -34.63 29.58
CA GLU A 46 -2.43 -34.41 28.18
C GLU A 46 -3.55 -35.37 27.76
N HIS A 47 -3.46 -36.67 28.10
CA HIS A 47 -4.55 -37.63 27.81
C HIS A 47 -5.87 -37.24 28.49
N MET A 48 -5.83 -36.71 29.72
CA MET A 48 -7.03 -36.23 30.42
C MET A 48 -7.58 -34.91 29.83
N LYS A 49 -6.71 -34.03 29.30
CA LYS A 49 -7.08 -32.79 28.62
C LYS A 49 -7.68 -33.03 27.22
N GLN A 50 -7.31 -34.12 26.55
CA GLN A 50 -7.80 -34.48 25.21
C GLN A 50 -9.19 -35.14 25.20
N VAL A 51 -9.79 -35.43 26.36
CA VAL A 51 -11.12 -36.07 26.46
C VAL A 51 -12.21 -35.18 25.83
N PRO A 52 -12.86 -35.58 24.71
CA PRO A 52 -13.84 -34.75 24.01
C PRO A 52 -15.02 -34.37 24.91
N ASN A 53 -15.33 -33.07 24.98
CA ASN A 53 -16.36 -32.49 25.85
C ASN A 53 -16.32 -33.01 27.30
N LYS A 54 -15.13 -33.39 27.81
CA LYS A 54 -14.93 -33.98 29.15
C LYS A 54 -15.82 -35.20 29.42
N GLY A 55 -16.14 -35.95 28.36
CA GLY A 55 -16.96 -37.14 28.40
C GLY A 55 -18.47 -36.89 28.41
N ILE A 56 -18.92 -35.64 28.30
CA ILE A 56 -20.34 -35.31 28.13
C ILE A 56 -20.84 -35.96 26.84
N GLY A 57 -21.92 -36.76 26.94
CA GLY A 57 -22.50 -37.52 25.84
C GLY A 57 -22.04 -38.99 25.74
N PHE A 58 -20.90 -39.38 26.32
CA PHE A 58 -20.38 -40.76 26.18
C PHE A 58 -21.37 -41.82 26.66
N GLY A 59 -21.88 -41.69 27.90
CA GLY A 59 -22.87 -42.63 28.46
C GLY A 59 -24.23 -42.60 27.75
N ALA A 60 -24.56 -41.52 27.05
CA ALA A 60 -25.78 -41.41 26.26
C ALA A 60 -25.66 -42.10 24.88
N ILE A 61 -24.44 -42.20 24.33
CA ILE A 61 -24.14 -42.89 23.07
C ILE A 61 -23.93 -44.40 23.31
N MET A 62 -23.13 -44.75 24.33
CA MET A 62 -22.73 -46.15 24.58
C MET A 62 -23.70 -46.92 25.48
N GLY A 63 -24.54 -46.22 26.25
CA GLY A 63 -25.41 -46.81 27.26
C GLY A 63 -24.67 -47.27 28.52
N ASN A 64 -25.25 -46.97 29.69
CA ASN A 64 -24.66 -47.31 31.00
C ASN A 64 -24.65 -48.83 31.31
N GLU A 65 -25.31 -49.65 30.50
CA GLU A 65 -25.34 -51.13 30.62
C GLU A 65 -24.34 -51.84 29.69
N SER A 66 -23.53 -51.09 28.93
CA SER A 66 -22.53 -51.66 28.02
C SER A 66 -21.55 -52.58 28.76
N ASN A 67 -21.31 -53.77 28.18
CA ASN A 67 -20.66 -54.88 28.89
C ASN A 67 -19.16 -54.65 29.20
N GLU A 68 -18.56 -53.57 28.67
CA GLU A 68 -17.11 -53.35 28.51
C GLU A 68 -16.55 -52.20 29.38
N LEU A 69 -17.31 -51.72 30.37
CA LEU A 69 -16.82 -50.67 31.29
C LEU A 69 -15.52 -51.09 32.03
N PRO A 70 -14.53 -50.18 32.20
CA PRO A 70 -13.25 -50.49 32.83
C PRO A 70 -13.36 -51.10 34.24
N LEU A 71 -12.41 -51.99 34.57
CA LEU A 71 -12.33 -52.65 35.87
C LEU A 71 -11.91 -51.72 37.02
N VAL A 72 -11.41 -50.52 36.71
CA VAL A 72 -10.99 -49.50 37.68
C VAL A 72 -11.77 -48.22 37.42
N SER A 73 -12.38 -47.66 38.46
CA SER A 73 -13.00 -46.33 38.42
C SER A 73 -12.29 -45.38 39.39
N PHE A 74 -12.11 -44.14 38.95
CA PHE A 74 -11.51 -43.06 39.75
C PHE A 74 -12.39 -41.81 39.66
N ASN A 75 -12.64 -41.17 40.80
CA ASN A 75 -13.53 -40.04 40.94
C ASN A 75 -12.88 -39.00 41.87
N TYR A 76 -12.62 -37.79 41.37
CA TYR A 76 -12.12 -36.68 42.19
C TYR A 76 -13.25 -35.71 42.50
N LEU A 77 -13.56 -35.57 43.78
CA LEU A 77 -14.67 -34.76 44.30
C LEU A 77 -14.31 -33.29 44.45
N GLY A 78 -13.04 -32.92 44.28
CA GLY A 78 -12.55 -31.55 44.44
C GLY A 78 -11.98 -31.24 45.84
N TYR A 79 -11.94 -29.94 46.13
CA TYR A 79 -11.37 -29.35 47.33
C TYR A 79 -12.47 -28.60 48.10
N PHE A 80 -12.59 -28.90 49.40
CA PHE A 80 -13.59 -28.34 50.30
C PHE A 80 -12.91 -27.66 51.48
N GLU A 81 -13.34 -26.43 51.78
CA GLU A 81 -12.92 -25.67 52.94
C GLU A 81 -14.14 -25.34 53.81
N ASN A 82 -14.10 -25.74 55.08
CA ASN A 82 -15.07 -25.28 56.06
C ASN A 82 -14.66 -23.88 56.53
N LYS A 83 -15.53 -22.89 56.32
CA LYS A 83 -15.34 -21.56 56.91
C LYS A 83 -15.72 -21.61 58.38
N HIS A 84 -14.75 -21.39 59.28
CA HIS A 84 -15.07 -21.10 60.67
C HIS A 84 -15.64 -19.67 60.76
N ASN A 85 -16.90 -19.55 61.20
CA ASN A 85 -17.44 -18.28 61.70
C ASN A 85 -16.95 -18.07 63.14
N GLU A 86 -16.75 -16.81 63.54
CA GLU A 86 -16.14 -16.45 64.84
C GLU A 86 -16.96 -16.88 66.08
N ASN A 87 -18.21 -17.31 65.90
CA ASN A 87 -19.10 -17.81 66.95
C ASN A 87 -18.99 -19.31 67.23
N GLY A 88 -18.01 -20.03 66.65
CA GLY A 88 -17.62 -21.37 67.08
C GLY A 88 -18.52 -22.55 66.67
N ASN A 89 -19.63 -22.30 65.96
CA ASN A 89 -20.44 -23.37 65.35
C ASN A 89 -19.81 -23.87 64.04
N GLU A 90 -19.81 -25.19 63.82
CA GLU A 90 -19.35 -25.82 62.58
C GLU A 90 -20.43 -25.80 61.48
N ASP A 91 -20.70 -24.63 60.88
CA ASP A 91 -21.42 -24.54 59.60
C ASP A 91 -20.51 -24.98 58.43
N GLY A 92 -20.04 -26.22 58.51
CA GLY A 92 -19.19 -26.87 57.50
C GLY A 92 -20.00 -27.61 56.44
N TRP A 93 -19.41 -27.80 55.26
CA TRP A 93 -20.03 -28.61 54.19
C TRP A 93 -20.04 -30.09 54.61
N SER A 94 -21.22 -30.58 55.01
CA SER A 94 -21.43 -32.00 55.34
C SER A 94 -22.00 -32.76 54.14
N LEU A 95 -21.44 -33.94 53.89
CA LEU A 95 -21.98 -34.90 52.92
C LEU A 95 -23.17 -35.62 53.56
N LEU A 96 -24.37 -35.15 53.26
CA LEU A 96 -25.63 -35.72 53.74
C LEU A 96 -25.97 -36.99 52.95
N ASP A 97 -26.00 -38.15 53.62
CA ASP A 97 -26.61 -39.39 53.11
C ASP A 97 -28.15 -39.28 53.13
N ALA A 98 -28.68 -38.36 52.32
CA ALA A 98 -30.10 -38.27 52.02
C ALA A 98 -30.50 -39.36 51.00
N HIS A 99 -31.74 -39.85 51.10
CA HIS A 99 -32.29 -40.79 50.11
C HIS A 99 -32.58 -40.09 48.77
N CYS A 100 -31.56 -39.94 47.93
CA CYS A 100 -31.63 -39.36 46.58
C CYS A 100 -32.32 -40.28 45.54
N GLY A 101 -33.33 -41.06 45.94
CA GLY A 101 -33.94 -42.12 45.15
C GLY A 101 -33.14 -43.43 45.16
N ASN A 102 -33.54 -44.38 44.31
CA ASN A 102 -32.86 -45.68 44.19
C ASN A 102 -31.65 -45.57 43.26
N SER A 103 -30.53 -46.16 43.68
CA SER A 103 -29.35 -46.37 42.84
C SER A 103 -29.66 -47.35 41.71
N LEU A 104 -29.54 -46.89 40.46
CA LEU A 104 -29.53 -47.76 39.26
C LEU A 104 -28.19 -48.52 39.10
N HIS A 105 -27.24 -48.37 40.03
CA HIS A 105 -25.84 -48.78 39.88
C HIS A 105 -25.34 -49.82 40.91
N ASP A 106 -26.24 -50.45 41.67
CA ASP A 106 -25.88 -51.45 42.69
C ASP A 106 -25.32 -52.77 42.11
N ASN A 107 -25.27 -52.89 40.78
CA ASN A 107 -24.68 -54.01 40.04
C ASN A 107 -23.41 -53.60 39.24
N THR A 108 -22.63 -52.63 39.74
CA THR A 108 -21.41 -52.14 39.07
C THR A 108 -20.30 -53.21 38.99
N LYS A 109 -19.82 -53.48 37.77
CA LYS A 109 -18.79 -54.52 37.51
C LYS A 109 -17.40 -54.18 38.05
N GLU A 110 -17.09 -52.91 38.24
CA GLU A 110 -15.84 -52.35 38.80
C GLU A 110 -15.19 -53.23 39.88
N VAL A 111 -13.88 -53.51 39.75
CA VAL A 111 -13.08 -54.30 40.70
C VAL A 111 -12.40 -53.40 41.73
N VAL A 112 -12.03 -52.18 41.33
CA VAL A 112 -11.44 -51.13 42.18
C VAL A 112 -12.18 -49.82 41.93
N LYS A 113 -12.70 -49.19 42.98
CA LYS A 113 -13.41 -47.91 42.96
C LYS A 113 -12.75 -46.93 43.93
N ILE A 114 -12.15 -45.87 43.40
CA ILE A 114 -11.41 -44.85 44.16
C ILE A 114 -12.18 -43.53 44.13
N ASN A 115 -12.55 -43.02 45.29
CA ASN A 115 -13.07 -41.66 45.45
C ASN A 115 -12.03 -40.83 46.22
N SER A 116 -11.58 -39.73 45.64
CA SER A 116 -10.58 -38.82 46.22
C SER A 116 -11.23 -37.46 46.49
N LEU A 117 -10.90 -36.85 47.62
CA LEU A 117 -11.32 -35.50 47.99
C LEU A 117 -10.23 -34.81 48.81
N ILE A 118 -10.28 -33.48 48.91
CA ILE A 118 -9.45 -32.73 49.87
C ILE A 118 -10.40 -31.95 50.79
N ILE A 119 -10.25 -32.12 52.10
CA ILE A 119 -10.94 -31.34 53.14
C ILE A 119 -9.88 -30.74 54.05
N ASN A 120 -9.97 -29.44 54.35
CA ASN A 120 -9.09 -28.75 55.31
C ASN A 120 -7.59 -29.05 55.05
N LYS A 121 -7.18 -28.94 53.78
CA LYS A 121 -5.81 -29.23 53.28
C LYS A 121 -5.33 -30.69 53.43
N GLN A 122 -6.19 -31.63 53.85
CA GLN A 122 -5.90 -33.07 53.90
C GLN A 122 -6.58 -33.81 52.74
N MET A 123 -5.78 -34.53 51.95
CA MET A 123 -6.29 -35.47 50.94
C MET A 123 -6.86 -36.72 51.62
N ARG A 124 -8.11 -37.09 51.30
CA ARG A 124 -8.77 -38.30 51.79
C ARG A 124 -9.17 -39.19 50.61
N LEU A 125 -8.87 -40.47 50.74
CA LEU A 125 -9.09 -41.49 49.71
C LEU A 125 -10.00 -42.60 50.25
N ASN A 126 -11.14 -42.81 49.61
CA ASN A 126 -12.06 -43.91 49.89
C ASN A 126 -11.94 -44.94 48.76
N ILE A 127 -11.21 -46.03 49.05
CA ILE A 127 -10.93 -47.11 48.11
C ILE A 127 -11.81 -48.31 48.48
N LYS A 128 -12.73 -48.68 47.59
CA LYS A 128 -13.53 -49.91 47.68
C LYS A 128 -13.02 -50.90 46.63
N THR A 129 -12.78 -52.16 47.00
CA THR A 129 -12.35 -53.19 46.05
C THR A 129 -13.07 -54.53 46.28
N LYS A 130 -13.07 -55.38 45.25
CA LYS A 130 -13.53 -56.77 45.33
C LYS A 130 -12.41 -57.77 45.67
N MET A 131 -11.21 -57.29 46.03
CA MET A 131 -9.99 -58.10 46.21
C MET A 131 -9.78 -58.60 47.65
N GLY A 132 -10.72 -58.38 48.56
CA GLY A 132 -10.58 -58.69 49.99
C GLY A 132 -9.79 -57.64 50.77
N ILE A 133 -9.84 -57.73 52.10
CA ILE A 133 -9.42 -56.64 52.98
C ILE A 133 -7.89 -56.44 53.01
N GLU A 134 -7.11 -57.52 53.02
CA GLU A 134 -5.65 -57.44 53.11
C GLU A 134 -5.04 -56.83 51.83
N LEU A 135 -5.44 -57.31 50.65
CA LEU A 135 -5.01 -56.74 49.37
C LEU A 135 -5.51 -55.28 49.20
N THR A 136 -6.67 -54.93 49.75
CA THR A 136 -7.14 -53.53 49.76
C THR A 136 -6.23 -52.63 50.60
N VAL A 137 -5.77 -53.10 51.77
CA VAL A 137 -4.83 -52.36 52.63
C VAL A 137 -3.43 -52.27 51.99
N GLN A 138 -2.95 -53.34 51.34
CA GLN A 138 -1.68 -53.31 50.60
C GLN A 138 -1.75 -52.35 49.41
N PHE A 139 -2.83 -52.38 48.63
CA PHE A 139 -3.08 -51.43 47.53
C PHE A 139 -3.12 -49.97 48.03
N GLY A 140 -3.84 -49.70 49.12
CA GLY A 140 -3.90 -48.37 49.73
C GLY A 140 -2.52 -47.82 50.14
N LYS A 141 -1.68 -48.66 50.76
CA LYS A 141 -0.29 -48.31 51.10
C LYS A 141 0.56 -48.05 49.85
N ALA A 142 0.46 -48.90 48.83
CA ALA A 142 1.19 -48.73 47.58
C ALA A 142 0.75 -47.45 46.82
N PHE A 143 -0.54 -47.11 46.86
CA PHE A 143 -1.09 -45.89 46.29
C PHE A 143 -0.56 -44.64 47.01
N GLN A 144 -0.57 -44.64 48.35
CA GLN A 144 0.03 -43.57 49.16
C GLN A 144 1.52 -43.39 48.85
N ILE A 145 2.32 -44.47 48.85
CA ILE A 145 3.77 -44.40 48.60
C ILE A 145 4.07 -43.78 47.23
N ASN A 146 3.29 -44.08 46.19
CA ASN A 146 3.51 -43.51 44.87
C ASN A 146 3.02 -42.04 44.77
N ILE A 147 1.97 -41.64 45.49
CA ILE A 147 1.62 -40.21 45.67
C ILE A 147 2.76 -39.46 46.37
N GLU A 148 3.33 -40.01 47.44
CA GLU A 148 4.45 -39.39 48.15
C GLU A 148 5.70 -39.26 47.27
N LYS A 149 5.97 -40.22 46.37
CA LYS A 149 7.03 -40.10 45.35
C LYS A 149 6.74 -38.95 44.37
N ILE A 150 5.52 -38.88 43.84
CA ILE A 150 5.11 -37.83 42.89
C ILE A 150 5.23 -36.45 43.55
N ILE A 151 4.79 -36.29 44.80
CA ILE A 151 4.93 -35.05 45.56
C ILE A 151 6.41 -34.68 45.77
N LYS A 152 7.26 -35.64 46.18
CA LYS A 152 8.71 -35.40 46.33
C LYS A 152 9.38 -35.03 45.01
N HIS A 153 8.96 -35.63 43.91
CA HIS A 153 9.45 -35.29 42.57
C HIS A 153 9.05 -33.88 42.16
N THR A 154 7.77 -33.49 42.27
CA THR A 154 7.33 -32.13 41.91
C THR A 154 7.87 -31.06 42.86
N GLN A 155 8.12 -31.38 44.14
CA GLN A 155 8.82 -30.50 45.09
C GLN A 155 10.33 -30.39 44.84
N SER A 156 10.93 -31.30 44.08
CA SER A 156 12.36 -31.25 43.71
C SER A 156 12.65 -30.37 42.50
N LEU A 157 11.60 -29.88 41.81
CA LEU A 157 11.73 -28.95 40.69
C LEU A 157 11.80 -27.51 41.21
N ASP A 158 12.87 -26.82 40.85
CA ASP A 158 13.10 -25.40 41.10
C ASP A 158 12.27 -24.49 40.18
N ARG A 159 11.87 -25.01 39.02
CA ARG A 159 11.13 -24.28 37.97
C ARG A 159 9.95 -25.06 37.38
N SER A 160 9.03 -24.29 36.81
CA SER A 160 7.86 -24.76 36.06
C SER A 160 8.18 -25.01 34.58
N TYR A 161 7.40 -25.90 33.96
CA TYR A 161 7.44 -26.21 32.53
C TYR A 161 6.01 -26.26 31.99
N LEU A 162 5.79 -25.68 30.81
CA LEU A 162 4.55 -25.78 30.06
C LEU A 162 4.45 -27.12 29.33
N THR A 163 3.23 -27.61 29.14
CA THR A 163 2.91 -28.73 28.24
C THR A 163 2.01 -28.25 27.11
N SER A 164 1.81 -29.08 26.09
CA SER A 164 1.13 -28.70 24.84
C SER A 164 -0.31 -28.20 25.07
N SER A 165 -1.04 -28.74 26.06
CA SER A 165 -2.36 -28.24 26.48
C SER A 165 -2.36 -26.96 27.34
N ASP A 166 -1.20 -26.41 27.71
CA ASP A 166 -1.06 -25.08 28.30
C ASP A 166 -0.83 -24.03 27.21
N VAL A 167 -0.01 -24.35 26.20
CA VAL A 167 0.24 -23.49 25.01
C VAL A 167 -0.81 -23.69 23.91
N HIS A 168 -2.04 -24.04 24.29
CA HIS A 168 -3.21 -24.23 23.41
C HIS A 168 -2.99 -25.12 22.17
N TYR A 169 -2.01 -26.05 22.22
CA TYR A 169 -1.54 -26.88 21.11
C TYR A 169 -0.99 -26.08 19.89
N VAL A 170 -0.57 -24.83 20.11
CA VAL A 170 0.21 -24.01 19.13
C VAL A 170 1.44 -24.79 18.69
N ILE A 171 2.21 -25.31 19.64
CA ILE A 171 3.31 -26.24 19.38
C ILE A 171 2.80 -27.67 19.52
N LYS A 172 2.91 -28.44 18.42
CA LYS A 172 2.52 -29.86 18.34
C LYS A 172 3.69 -30.80 18.66
N ASN A 173 4.93 -30.35 18.43
CA ASN A 173 6.13 -31.11 18.74
C ASN A 173 6.58 -30.88 20.19
N ASN A 174 6.45 -31.90 21.04
CA ASN A 174 6.87 -31.83 22.44
C ASN A 174 8.38 -31.56 22.60
N ASP A 175 9.21 -31.99 21.64
CA ASP A 175 10.67 -31.78 21.72
C ASP A 175 11.05 -30.34 21.35
N TYR A 176 10.34 -29.72 20.39
CA TYR A 176 10.45 -28.28 20.13
C TYR A 176 9.99 -27.46 21.34
N LEU A 177 8.84 -27.81 21.95
CA LEU A 177 8.40 -27.16 23.18
C LEU A 177 9.44 -27.32 24.29
N ASN A 178 9.98 -28.51 24.51
CA ASN A 178 11.07 -28.73 25.47
C ASN A 178 12.31 -27.87 25.16
N ARG A 179 12.69 -27.72 23.87
CA ARG A 179 13.82 -26.88 23.44
C ARG A 179 13.64 -25.41 23.85
N ILE A 180 12.46 -24.82 23.64
CA ILE A 180 12.18 -23.41 23.95
C ILE A 180 12.36 -23.09 25.45
N GLN A 181 12.01 -24.03 26.33
CA GLN A 181 12.08 -23.91 27.80
C GLN A 181 13.29 -24.68 28.40
N LEU A 182 14.35 -24.92 27.62
CA LEU A 182 15.61 -25.47 28.13
C LEU A 182 16.27 -24.52 29.14
N GLU A 183 16.42 -23.24 28.78
CA GLU A 183 17.21 -22.28 29.57
C GLU A 183 16.33 -21.39 30.46
N LYS A 184 15.16 -20.95 29.96
CA LYS A 184 14.28 -19.99 30.63
C LYS A 184 12.93 -20.58 31.04
N GLU A 185 12.35 -20.06 32.12
CA GLU A 185 10.93 -20.28 32.41
C GLU A 185 10.05 -19.47 31.45
N VAL A 186 9.20 -20.17 30.71
CA VAL A 186 8.20 -19.57 29.82
C VAL A 186 6.87 -19.47 30.55
N GLU A 187 6.16 -18.35 30.36
CA GLU A 187 4.85 -18.08 30.94
C GLU A 187 3.71 -18.39 29.95
N ALA A 188 3.90 -18.04 28.68
CA ALA A 188 2.98 -18.36 27.59
C ALA A 188 3.70 -18.45 26.23
N ILE A 189 3.11 -19.17 25.27
CA ILE A 189 3.55 -19.22 23.87
C ILE A 189 2.33 -19.03 22.97
N PHE A 190 2.49 -18.22 21.93
CA PHE A 190 1.46 -17.87 20.95
C PHE A 190 2.08 -17.92 19.54
N MET A 191 1.26 -18.07 18.49
CA MET A 191 1.74 -17.79 17.13
C MET A 191 2.12 -16.30 17.03
N ALA A 192 3.20 -15.98 16.31
CA ALA A 192 3.50 -14.61 15.94
C ALA A 192 2.41 -14.08 14.98
N ASN A 193 1.89 -12.87 15.23
CA ASN A 193 0.83 -12.29 14.40
C ASN A 193 1.37 -11.87 13.00
N SER A 194 0.47 -11.60 12.05
CA SER A 194 0.81 -11.33 10.65
C SER A 194 1.86 -10.21 10.47
N LEU A 195 1.82 -9.17 11.31
CA LEU A 195 2.81 -8.09 11.30
C LEU A 195 4.13 -8.54 11.92
N GLN A 196 4.11 -9.21 13.09
CA GLN A 196 5.31 -9.76 13.72
C GLN A 196 6.06 -10.74 12.79
N GLN A 197 5.33 -11.56 12.02
CA GLN A 197 5.92 -12.42 11.00
C GLN A 197 6.65 -11.64 9.90
N GLY A 198 6.08 -10.51 9.45
CA GLY A 198 6.69 -9.63 8.45
C GLY A 198 7.95 -8.95 8.98
N LEU A 199 7.87 -8.36 10.18
CA LEU A 199 9.00 -7.73 10.88
C LEU A 199 10.16 -8.73 11.12
N LEU A 200 9.84 -9.94 11.58
CA LEU A 200 10.82 -11.01 11.80
C LEU A 200 11.46 -11.48 10.49
N PHE A 201 10.67 -11.70 9.43
CA PHE A 201 11.19 -12.11 8.12
C PHE A 201 12.12 -11.04 7.53
N HIS A 202 11.76 -9.76 7.63
CA HIS A 202 12.54 -8.65 7.13
C HIS A 202 13.86 -8.47 7.88
N SER A 203 13.81 -8.49 9.23
CA SER A 203 15.00 -8.48 10.10
C SER A 203 15.98 -9.63 9.76
N LEU A 204 15.46 -10.85 9.56
CA LEU A 204 16.26 -12.01 9.14
C LEU A 204 16.80 -11.91 7.70
N LYS A 205 16.08 -11.27 6.79
CA LYS A 205 16.45 -11.11 5.38
C LYS A 205 17.54 -10.05 5.17
N GLN A 206 17.48 -8.93 5.89
CA GLN A 206 18.45 -7.84 5.80
C GLN A 206 19.66 -8.03 6.73
N GLY A 207 19.52 -8.80 7.82
CA GLY A 207 20.61 -9.18 8.71
C GLY A 207 21.25 -8.00 9.46
N ASN A 208 22.47 -7.63 9.08
CA ASN A 208 23.27 -6.61 9.77
C ASN A 208 23.26 -5.23 9.07
N VAL A 209 22.48 -5.02 8.01
CA VAL A 209 22.65 -3.87 7.09
C VAL A 209 21.79 -2.65 7.46
N ASP A 210 20.63 -2.83 8.10
CA ASP A 210 19.60 -1.79 8.23
C ASP A 210 19.06 -1.69 9.67
N ASP A 211 18.86 -0.50 10.24
CA ASP A 211 18.31 -0.30 11.60
C ASP A 211 16.78 -0.15 11.62
N ALA A 212 16.12 -0.47 10.49
CA ALA A 212 14.68 -0.63 10.37
C ALA A 212 14.01 -1.29 11.60
N TYR A 213 12.89 -0.71 12.03
CA TYR A 213 12.10 -1.13 13.19
C TYR A 213 12.77 -1.07 14.57
N ILE A 214 13.97 -0.49 14.71
CA ILE A 214 14.42 0.07 15.99
C ILE A 214 13.80 1.46 16.13
N VAL A 215 13.02 1.64 17.19
CA VAL A 215 12.36 2.91 17.51
C VAL A 215 13.01 3.50 18.76
N GLN A 216 13.31 4.80 18.70
CA GLN A 216 13.82 5.58 19.83
C GLN A 216 12.88 6.77 20.10
N SER A 217 12.34 6.84 21.31
CA SER A 217 11.65 8.04 21.84
C SER A 217 12.56 8.74 22.86
N VAL A 218 12.72 10.06 22.72
CA VAL A 218 13.59 10.88 23.58
C VAL A 218 12.76 11.86 24.40
N PHE A 219 12.77 11.66 25.73
CA PHE A 219 12.06 12.50 26.69
C PHE A 219 13.06 13.33 27.52
N GLN A 220 12.87 14.65 27.59
CA GLN A 220 13.61 15.51 28.53
C GLN A 220 12.75 15.77 29.76
N TYR A 221 13.27 15.46 30.96
CA TYR A 221 12.64 15.74 32.25
C TYR A 221 13.29 16.95 32.92
N ARG A 222 12.47 17.86 33.45
CA ARG A 222 12.89 19.09 34.14
C ARG A 222 12.61 19.02 35.65
N SER A 223 12.86 17.87 36.25
CA SER A 223 12.81 17.66 37.69
C SER A 223 13.84 16.62 38.14
N ASN A 224 14.14 16.57 39.44
CA ASN A 224 15.06 15.60 40.02
C ASN A 224 14.43 14.20 40.05
N ILE A 225 15.14 13.19 39.52
CA ILE A 225 14.67 11.80 39.42
C ILE A 225 15.50 10.89 40.33
N ASP A 226 14.86 10.18 41.26
CA ASP A 226 15.48 9.08 41.98
C ASP A 226 15.65 7.88 41.03
N GLN A 227 16.89 7.69 40.57
CA GLN A 227 17.32 6.59 39.71
C GLN A 227 16.87 5.21 40.21
N ASN A 228 16.91 4.96 41.52
CA ASN A 228 16.56 3.65 42.08
C ASN A 228 15.05 3.42 42.06
N CYS A 229 14.27 4.42 42.46
CA CYS A 229 12.82 4.39 42.37
C CYS A 229 12.35 4.23 40.91
N PHE A 230 12.94 4.98 39.98
CA PHE A 230 12.59 4.93 38.56
C PHE A 230 12.96 3.57 37.93
N ARG A 231 14.16 3.03 38.21
CA ARG A 231 14.58 1.69 37.78
C ARG A 231 13.63 0.59 38.29
N ILE A 232 13.26 0.62 39.58
CA ILE A 232 12.30 -0.32 40.18
C ILE A 232 10.95 -0.27 39.43
N VAL A 233 10.46 0.93 39.11
CA VAL A 233 9.21 1.09 38.37
C VAL A 233 9.27 0.49 36.96
N TRP A 234 10.41 0.58 36.27
CA TRP A 234 10.61 -0.10 34.99
C TRP A 234 10.66 -1.63 35.11
N GLU A 235 11.23 -2.17 36.20
CA GLU A 235 11.15 -3.62 36.50
C GLU A 235 9.69 -4.07 36.73
N HIS A 236 8.89 -3.24 37.42
CA HIS A 236 7.45 -3.48 37.60
C HIS A 236 6.66 -3.35 36.28
N ALA A 237 6.99 -2.40 35.41
CA ALA A 237 6.40 -2.29 34.07
C ALA A 237 6.70 -3.53 33.23
N GLN A 238 7.97 -3.96 33.19
CA GLN A 238 8.40 -5.18 32.49
C GLN A 238 7.70 -6.44 33.02
N GLN A 239 7.43 -6.54 34.33
CA GLN A 239 6.69 -7.67 34.91
C GLN A 239 5.17 -7.58 34.70
N ARG A 240 4.60 -6.38 34.60
CA ARG A 240 3.16 -6.14 34.37
C ARG A 240 2.75 -6.47 32.94
N PHE A 241 3.50 -6.01 31.95
CA PHE A 241 3.14 -6.08 30.53
C PHE A 241 3.92 -7.20 29.82
N SER A 242 3.23 -8.26 29.38
CA SER A 242 3.88 -9.45 28.81
C SER A 242 4.63 -9.22 27.49
N SER A 243 4.24 -8.20 26.73
CA SER A 243 4.96 -7.70 25.55
C SER A 243 6.43 -7.34 25.83
N LEU A 244 6.71 -6.75 27.00
CA LEU A 244 8.06 -6.36 27.43
C LEU A 244 8.94 -7.55 27.87
N ARG A 245 8.41 -8.78 27.80
CA ARG A 245 9.15 -10.03 28.07
C ARG A 245 9.12 -11.00 26.88
N LEU A 246 8.79 -10.51 25.69
CA LEU A 246 8.75 -11.31 24.48
C LEU A 246 10.15 -11.68 23.97
N ARG A 247 10.19 -12.83 23.31
CA ARG A 247 11.20 -13.30 22.35
C ARG A 247 10.50 -14.20 21.31
N PHE A 248 11.21 -14.60 20.26
CA PHE A 248 10.64 -15.32 19.13
C PHE A 248 11.45 -16.57 18.79
N ASP A 249 10.80 -17.61 18.26
CA ASP A 249 11.47 -18.76 17.63
C ASP A 249 10.80 -19.02 16.26
N TRP A 250 11.59 -19.57 15.34
CA TRP A 250 11.23 -19.71 13.92
C TRP A 250 11.88 -20.96 13.28
N GLN A 251 12.28 -21.96 14.08
CA GLN A 251 12.85 -23.21 13.55
C GLN A 251 11.79 -24.20 13.06
N GLU A 252 10.57 -24.17 13.60
CA GLU A 252 9.41 -24.87 13.05
C GLU A 252 8.31 -23.85 12.71
N GLU A 253 7.41 -23.57 13.66
CA GLU A 253 6.40 -22.51 13.57
C GLU A 253 6.98 -21.17 14.06
N LEU A 254 6.57 -20.05 13.44
CA LEU A 254 6.90 -18.69 13.90
C LEU A 254 6.08 -18.36 15.15
N VAL A 255 6.70 -18.45 16.31
CA VAL A 255 6.06 -18.26 17.62
C VAL A 255 6.62 -17.05 18.37
N GLN A 256 5.75 -16.39 19.11
CA GLN A 256 6.10 -15.40 20.12
C GLN A 256 6.02 -16.07 21.51
N ILE A 257 7.01 -15.81 22.36
CA ILE A 257 7.26 -16.52 23.61
C ILE A 257 7.36 -15.48 24.72
N VAL A 258 6.45 -15.53 25.71
CA VAL A 258 6.50 -14.68 26.90
C VAL A 258 7.39 -15.36 27.94
N ASP A 259 8.58 -14.83 28.19
CA ASP A 259 9.39 -15.26 29.32
C ASP A 259 8.75 -14.79 30.64
N LYS A 260 8.74 -15.67 31.65
CA LYS A 260 8.14 -15.39 32.97
C LYS A 260 8.87 -14.29 33.74
N LYS A 261 10.18 -14.15 33.49
CA LYS A 261 11.06 -13.06 33.94
C LYS A 261 12.14 -12.80 32.89
N GLN A 262 12.51 -11.53 32.73
CA GLN A 262 13.69 -11.07 32.01
C GLN A 262 14.45 -10.04 32.87
N SER A 263 15.67 -9.67 32.49
CA SER A 263 16.42 -8.60 33.16
C SER A 263 16.23 -7.28 32.43
N LEU A 264 15.96 -6.21 33.17
CA LEU A 264 15.86 -4.86 32.61
C LEU A 264 17.24 -4.39 32.11
N ASP A 265 17.35 -4.02 30.83
CA ASP A 265 18.53 -3.33 30.29
C ASP A 265 18.43 -1.84 30.66
N TRP A 266 18.84 -1.53 31.90
CA TRP A 266 18.87 -0.20 32.48
C TRP A 266 20.29 0.38 32.42
N ARG A 267 20.45 1.50 31.71
CA ARG A 267 21.73 2.18 31.49
C ARG A 267 21.65 3.59 32.11
N PHE A 268 22.43 3.86 33.16
CA PHE A 268 22.50 5.19 33.79
C PHE A 268 23.82 5.88 33.41
N ILE A 269 23.74 7.16 33.04
CA ILE A 269 24.87 7.96 32.58
C ILE A 269 24.84 9.31 33.29
N ASP A 270 25.92 9.69 33.96
CA ASP A 270 26.06 10.97 34.65
C ASP A 270 26.98 11.90 33.83
N LEU A 271 26.41 13.00 33.32
CA LEU A 271 27.11 14.05 32.57
C LEU A 271 27.23 15.35 33.37
N THR A 272 26.89 15.36 34.67
CA THR A 272 26.92 16.58 35.50
C THR A 272 28.32 17.17 35.66
N ALA A 273 29.37 16.36 35.52
CA ALA A 273 30.76 16.81 35.47
C ALA A 273 31.05 17.78 34.29
N GLU A 274 30.20 17.79 33.25
CA GLU A 274 30.31 18.63 32.06
C GLU A 274 29.26 19.74 31.99
N GLU A 275 28.60 20.08 33.12
CA GLU A 275 27.46 21.01 33.20
C GLU A 275 27.68 22.40 32.53
N GLY A 276 28.93 22.81 32.33
CA GLY A 276 29.31 24.05 31.64
C GLY A 276 29.31 24.01 30.11
N ASP A 277 29.29 22.83 29.47
CA ASP A 277 29.29 22.68 28.01
C ASP A 277 28.08 21.87 27.51
N VAL A 278 26.97 22.59 27.35
CA VAL A 278 25.71 22.04 26.81
C VAL A 278 25.90 21.48 25.39
N SER A 279 26.82 22.04 24.59
CA SER A 279 27.07 21.56 23.23
C SER A 279 27.77 20.21 23.22
N ASN A 280 28.68 19.97 24.17
CA ASN A 280 29.32 18.66 24.32
C ASN A 280 28.32 17.63 24.87
N GLN A 281 27.52 17.97 25.88
CA GLN A 281 26.46 17.10 26.41
C GLN A 281 25.45 16.69 25.32
N GLU A 282 24.96 17.63 24.50
CA GLU A 282 24.06 17.30 23.39
C GLU A 282 24.73 16.45 22.31
N SER A 283 26.03 16.63 22.06
CA SER A 283 26.79 15.79 21.12
C SER A 283 26.94 14.35 21.65
N GLN A 284 27.23 14.18 22.94
CA GLN A 284 27.30 12.87 23.59
C GLN A 284 25.92 12.17 23.57
N ILE A 285 24.83 12.90 23.86
CA ILE A 285 23.47 12.35 23.81
C ILE A 285 23.07 11.91 22.39
N LYS A 286 23.60 12.55 21.33
CA LYS A 286 23.44 12.08 19.94
C LYS A 286 24.28 10.84 19.65
N GLN A 287 25.54 10.82 20.07
CA GLN A 287 26.41 9.65 19.93
C GLN A 287 25.82 8.42 20.63
N ILE A 288 25.28 8.56 21.84
CA ILE A 288 24.62 7.46 22.59
C ILE A 288 23.43 6.90 21.81
N GLN A 289 22.62 7.75 21.16
CA GLN A 289 21.51 7.29 20.31
C GLN A 289 22.00 6.53 19.08
N GLU A 290 23.07 7.00 18.43
CA GLU A 290 23.67 6.35 17.27
C GLU A 290 24.32 5.00 17.64
N GLU A 291 25.07 4.92 18.73
CA GLU A 291 25.63 3.67 19.26
C GLU A 291 24.54 2.68 19.63
N ASP A 292 23.43 3.14 20.22
CA ASP A 292 22.29 2.30 20.59
C ASP A 292 21.49 1.74 19.40
N ARG A 293 21.33 2.51 18.31
CA ARG A 293 20.73 1.97 17.06
C ARG A 293 21.63 0.93 16.39
N ASN A 294 22.96 1.04 16.57
CA ASN A 294 23.92 0.04 16.11
C ASN A 294 23.97 -1.22 17.02
N ASP A 295 23.67 -1.10 18.31
CA ASP A 295 23.46 -2.21 19.25
C ASP A 295 22.12 -2.93 18.93
N ARG A 296 22.13 -3.87 17.99
CA ARG A 296 20.92 -4.57 17.51
C ARG A 296 20.28 -5.50 18.54
N PHE A 297 18.96 -5.44 18.66
CA PHE A 297 18.17 -6.40 19.44
C PHE A 297 18.23 -7.82 18.86
N LYS A 298 18.25 -8.83 19.73
CA LYS A 298 18.28 -10.27 19.36
C LYS A 298 16.94 -10.93 19.63
N LEU A 299 16.17 -11.12 18.57
CA LEU A 299 14.78 -11.58 18.61
C LEU A 299 14.59 -12.94 19.28
N ASP A 300 15.57 -13.83 19.18
CA ASP A 300 15.63 -15.15 19.80
C ASP A 300 15.92 -15.11 21.31
N ILE A 301 16.72 -14.13 21.76
CA ILE A 301 17.16 -14.01 23.16
C ILE A 301 16.13 -13.23 23.99
N GLY A 302 15.49 -12.20 23.44
CA GLY A 302 14.59 -11.30 24.18
C GLY A 302 15.28 -10.01 24.62
N ASN A 303 14.81 -9.39 25.72
CA ASN A 303 15.22 -8.04 26.15
C ASN A 303 15.08 -7.00 25.02
N LEU A 304 13.90 -6.97 24.37
CA LEU A 304 13.66 -6.21 23.13
C LEU A 304 13.37 -4.71 23.35
N PHE A 305 13.78 -4.17 24.50
CA PHE A 305 13.83 -2.75 24.81
C PHE A 305 14.98 -2.43 25.77
N ARG A 306 15.37 -1.14 25.84
CA ARG A 306 16.37 -0.57 26.75
C ARG A 306 15.87 0.76 27.31
N VAL A 307 16.39 1.12 28.48
CA VAL A 307 16.11 2.41 29.11
C VAL A 307 17.44 3.08 29.48
N TYR A 308 17.75 4.19 28.82
CA TYR A 308 18.83 5.08 29.24
C TYR A 308 18.23 6.19 30.11
N LEU A 309 18.82 6.44 31.28
CA LEU A 309 18.59 7.67 32.04
C LEU A 309 19.92 8.43 32.13
N ILE A 310 19.96 9.58 31.45
CA ILE A 310 21.13 10.45 31.34
C ILE A 310 20.89 11.68 32.21
N GLN A 311 21.76 11.92 33.19
CA GLN A 311 21.67 13.11 34.05
C GLN A 311 22.57 14.22 33.49
N GLN A 312 21.97 15.35 33.09
CA GLN A 312 22.71 16.53 32.63
C GLN A 312 23.00 17.52 33.77
N LYS A 313 22.06 17.65 34.71
CA LYS A 313 22.10 18.52 35.91
C LYS A 313 21.37 17.85 37.07
N ILE A 314 21.34 18.47 38.25
CA ILE A 314 20.61 17.96 39.43
C ILE A 314 19.08 17.87 39.21
N ASP A 315 18.55 18.67 38.27
CA ASP A 315 17.14 18.85 37.94
C ASP A 315 16.84 18.68 36.43
N LEU A 316 17.82 18.22 35.65
CA LEU A 316 17.69 18.00 34.21
C LEU A 316 18.18 16.61 33.82
N PHE A 317 17.25 15.78 33.33
CA PHE A 317 17.52 14.42 32.85
C PHE A 317 17.00 14.25 31.42
N VAL A 318 17.65 13.40 30.64
CA VAL A 318 17.18 12.91 29.35
C VAL A 318 17.02 11.40 29.43
N LEU A 319 15.86 10.90 29.03
CA LEU A 319 15.58 9.48 28.90
C LEU A 319 15.50 9.11 27.42
N ILE A 320 16.26 8.09 27.04
CA ILE A 320 16.12 7.45 25.73
C ILE A 320 15.45 6.10 25.98
N PHE A 321 14.26 5.92 25.42
CA PHE A 321 13.56 4.64 25.40
C PHE A 321 13.70 4.02 24.01
N SER A 322 14.42 2.92 23.95
CA SER A 322 14.75 2.24 22.70
C SER A 322 14.09 0.87 22.68
N PHE A 323 13.40 0.51 21.60
CA PHE A 323 12.73 -0.78 21.50
C PHE A 323 12.63 -1.26 20.06
N HIS A 324 12.50 -2.57 19.88
CA HIS A 324 12.15 -3.12 18.56
C HIS A 324 10.63 -3.10 18.39
N HIS A 325 10.15 -2.49 17.30
CA HIS A 325 8.72 -2.31 17.00
C HIS A 325 7.88 -3.61 17.05
N ILE A 326 8.51 -4.79 16.94
CA ILE A 326 7.86 -6.11 17.03
C ILE A 326 7.14 -6.39 18.37
N ILE A 327 7.48 -5.65 19.44
CA ILE A 327 6.86 -5.80 20.77
C ILE A 327 5.85 -4.69 21.14
N LEU A 328 5.87 -3.52 20.50
CA LEU A 328 5.08 -2.35 20.90
C LEU A 328 4.61 -1.54 19.68
N ASP A 329 3.36 -1.05 19.73
CA ASP A 329 2.87 0.00 18.82
C ASP A 329 2.95 1.41 19.44
N GLY A 330 2.83 2.46 18.61
CA GLY A 330 2.78 3.86 19.06
C GLY A 330 1.65 4.15 20.06
N TRP A 331 0.54 3.41 19.99
CA TRP A 331 -0.56 3.51 20.96
C TRP A 331 -0.13 3.03 22.36
N SER A 332 0.78 2.05 22.44
CA SER A 332 1.32 1.54 23.70
C SER A 332 2.29 2.50 24.38
N ILE A 333 2.94 3.42 23.66
CA ILE A 333 3.96 4.31 24.24
C ILE A 333 3.33 5.24 25.30
N PRO A 334 2.26 6.02 25.03
CA PRO A 334 1.61 6.83 26.06
C PRO A 334 1.07 6.04 27.24
N ILE A 335 0.60 4.81 27.01
CA ILE A 335 0.05 3.93 28.06
C ILE A 335 1.17 3.46 29.01
N LEU A 336 2.30 3.03 28.43
CA LEU A 336 3.48 2.59 29.18
C LEU A 336 4.07 3.75 30.00
N PHE A 337 4.19 4.93 29.41
CA PHE A 337 4.71 6.11 30.11
C PHE A 337 3.76 6.64 31.19
N ASP A 338 2.45 6.72 30.96
CA ASP A 338 1.49 7.08 32.01
C ASP A 338 1.57 6.08 33.18
N TYR A 339 1.63 4.76 32.91
CA TYR A 339 1.84 3.77 33.95
C TYR A 339 3.15 3.99 34.74
N VAL A 340 4.27 4.20 34.06
CA VAL A 340 5.58 4.47 34.69
C VAL A 340 5.54 5.74 35.53
N HIS A 341 4.98 6.83 35.02
CA HIS A 341 4.88 8.10 35.75
C HIS A 341 3.96 7.99 36.97
N GLN A 342 2.77 7.38 36.85
CA GLN A 342 1.90 7.16 38.00
C GLN A 342 2.56 6.25 39.04
N ALA A 343 3.24 5.18 38.63
CA ALA A 343 3.90 4.25 39.55
C ALA A 343 5.08 4.88 40.29
N TYR A 344 5.88 5.72 39.62
CA TYR A 344 6.97 6.49 40.23
C TYR A 344 6.46 7.52 41.23
N LEU A 345 5.44 8.31 40.88
CA LEU A 345 4.84 9.30 41.79
C LEU A 345 4.31 8.62 43.07
N ASN A 346 3.57 7.52 42.93
CA ASN A 346 3.05 6.76 44.08
C ASN A 346 4.15 6.16 44.99
N LEU A 347 5.33 5.88 44.43
CA LEU A 347 6.48 5.35 45.17
C LEU A 347 7.20 6.45 45.95
N ILE A 348 7.49 7.60 45.33
CA ILE A 348 8.17 8.73 46.01
C ILE A 348 7.28 9.42 47.06
N GLU A 349 5.95 9.41 46.87
CA GLU A 349 4.98 9.88 47.88
C GLU A 349 4.82 8.90 49.06
N GLY A 350 5.48 7.73 49.04
CA GLY A 350 5.41 6.72 50.10
C GLY A 350 4.04 6.05 50.27
N LYS A 351 3.09 6.28 49.35
CA LYS A 351 1.70 5.78 49.42
C LYS A 351 1.63 4.26 49.22
N HIS A 352 2.59 3.68 48.53
CA HIS A 352 2.73 2.23 48.37
C HIS A 352 4.17 1.76 48.63
N GLN A 353 4.32 0.81 49.56
CA GLN A 353 5.40 -0.16 49.43
C GLN A 353 5.05 -1.09 48.26
N LEU A 354 5.96 -1.28 47.30
CA LEU A 354 5.77 -2.20 46.15
C LEU A 354 5.92 -3.68 46.54
N VAL A 355 5.29 -4.08 47.64
CA VAL A 355 5.35 -5.43 48.19
C VAL A 355 4.32 -6.32 47.51
N SER A 356 4.82 -7.34 46.79
CA SER A 356 4.06 -8.43 46.15
C SER A 356 2.87 -7.98 45.29
N LEU A 357 3.09 -7.83 43.99
CA LEU A 357 2.02 -7.67 42.99
C LEU A 357 0.96 -8.78 43.14
N PRO A 358 -0.32 -8.44 43.44
CA PRO A 358 -1.41 -9.40 43.35
C PRO A 358 -1.61 -9.84 41.90
N SER A 359 -2.22 -11.02 41.67
CA SER A 359 -2.50 -11.49 40.30
C SER A 359 -3.36 -10.53 39.49
N SER A 360 -4.23 -9.75 40.13
CA SER A 360 -5.03 -8.67 39.53
C SER A 360 -4.22 -7.45 39.05
N PHE A 361 -2.89 -7.50 39.05
CA PHE A 361 -2.00 -6.42 38.60
C PHE A 361 -1.28 -6.72 37.27
N ARG A 362 -1.48 -7.91 36.69
CA ARG A 362 -0.90 -8.33 35.39
C ARG A 362 -1.77 -7.82 34.23
N ASP A 363 -1.18 -7.50 33.09
CA ASP A 363 -1.94 -7.20 31.86
C ASP A 363 -2.19 -8.49 31.07
N GLU A 364 -3.35 -9.10 31.31
CA GLU A 364 -3.80 -10.30 30.60
C GLU A 364 -4.41 -9.98 29.22
N SER A 365 -4.64 -8.70 28.89
CA SER A 365 -5.40 -8.30 27.70
C SER A 365 -4.63 -8.60 26.40
N TYR A 366 -3.31 -8.42 26.40
CA TYR A 366 -2.46 -8.80 25.27
C TYR A 366 -2.56 -10.30 24.95
N GLU A 367 -2.51 -11.14 26.00
CA GLU A 367 -2.53 -12.60 25.89
C GLU A 367 -3.89 -13.10 25.41
N HIS A 368 -4.98 -12.57 26.00
CA HIS A 368 -6.34 -12.84 25.53
C HIS A 368 -6.56 -12.38 24.07
N ALA A 369 -5.94 -11.28 23.63
CA ALA A 369 -5.98 -10.85 22.23
C ALA A 369 -5.25 -11.81 21.28
N GLN A 370 -4.05 -12.29 21.63
CA GLN A 370 -3.35 -13.28 20.80
C GLN A 370 -4.13 -14.61 20.71
N MET A 371 -4.74 -15.05 21.82
CA MET A 371 -5.63 -16.21 21.85
C MET A 371 -6.88 -16.04 20.96
N TYR A 372 -7.49 -14.85 21.00
CA TYR A 372 -8.66 -14.54 20.17
C TYR A 372 -8.30 -14.56 18.68
N LEU A 373 -7.22 -13.87 18.29
CA LEU A 373 -6.75 -13.81 16.90
C LEU A 373 -6.42 -15.19 16.33
N GLN A 374 -5.76 -16.07 17.09
CA GLN A 374 -5.49 -17.45 16.65
C GLN A 374 -6.78 -18.24 16.42
N LYS A 375 -7.71 -18.19 17.38
CA LYS A 375 -8.97 -18.94 17.35
C LYS A 375 -9.91 -18.48 16.23
N HIS A 376 -9.87 -17.19 15.88
CA HIS A 376 -10.76 -16.54 14.91
C HIS A 376 -10.02 -16.12 13.63
N SER A 377 -8.88 -16.73 13.32
CA SER A 377 -7.99 -16.40 12.20
C SER A 377 -8.56 -16.71 10.81
N LEU A 378 -9.55 -17.60 10.73
CA LEU A 378 -10.15 -18.07 9.49
C LEU A 378 -11.55 -17.46 9.23
N ASP A 379 -12.18 -16.87 10.25
CA ASP A 379 -13.59 -16.45 10.26
C ASP A 379 -13.97 -15.47 9.14
N ASN A 380 -13.01 -14.71 8.62
CA ASN A 380 -13.21 -13.68 7.60
C ASN A 380 -12.50 -13.94 6.26
N ILE A 381 -11.97 -15.15 6.03
CA ILE A 381 -11.21 -15.46 4.80
C ILE A 381 -12.04 -15.20 3.53
N ASP A 382 -13.28 -15.68 3.48
CA ASP A 382 -14.15 -15.53 2.31
C ASP A 382 -14.40 -14.05 1.94
N TYR A 383 -14.48 -13.16 2.93
CA TYR A 383 -14.61 -11.72 2.69
C TYR A 383 -13.34 -11.15 2.03
N TRP A 384 -12.18 -11.44 2.61
CA TRP A 384 -10.90 -10.94 2.10
C TRP A 384 -10.51 -11.54 0.75
N GLU A 385 -10.89 -12.79 0.46
CA GLU A 385 -10.76 -13.37 -0.88
C GLU A 385 -11.60 -12.62 -1.91
N ASN A 386 -12.85 -12.28 -1.59
CA ASN A 386 -13.72 -11.52 -2.49
C ASN A 386 -13.15 -10.11 -2.75
N GLU A 387 -12.79 -9.37 -1.70
CA GLU A 387 -12.21 -8.02 -1.85
C GLU A 387 -10.92 -8.01 -2.68
N ILE A 388 -10.00 -8.94 -2.44
CA ILE A 388 -8.74 -9.04 -3.20
C ILE A 388 -8.96 -9.60 -4.63
N ASN A 389 -10.13 -10.20 -4.91
CA ASN A 389 -10.57 -10.58 -6.25
C ASN A 389 -11.32 -9.46 -7.00
N ASN A 390 -11.84 -8.46 -6.28
CA ASN A 390 -12.44 -7.24 -6.83
C ASN A 390 -11.38 -6.20 -7.28
N ILE A 391 -10.08 -6.51 -7.18
CA ILE A 391 -8.99 -5.68 -7.71
C ILE A 391 -8.84 -5.96 -9.22
N GLU A 392 -9.40 -5.09 -10.05
CA GLU A 392 -9.38 -5.22 -11.52
C GLU A 392 -8.08 -4.71 -12.14
N GLU A 393 -7.56 -3.58 -11.63
CA GLU A 393 -6.38 -2.89 -12.13
C GLU A 393 -5.55 -2.32 -10.96
N ARG A 394 -4.30 -1.94 -11.21
CA ARG A 394 -3.48 -1.16 -10.27
C ARG A 394 -3.08 0.16 -10.92
N CYS A 395 -3.10 1.23 -10.13
CA CYS A 395 -2.49 2.51 -10.48
C CYS A 395 -1.02 2.32 -10.91
N ASP A 396 -0.64 2.92 -12.03
CA ASP A 396 0.77 2.91 -12.47
C ASP A 396 1.52 4.13 -11.92
N PHE A 397 2.28 3.92 -10.85
CA PHE A 397 3.10 4.96 -10.23
C PHE A 397 4.47 5.16 -10.92
N ASN A 398 4.77 4.49 -12.05
CA ASN A 398 6.02 4.73 -12.79
C ASN A 398 6.18 6.20 -13.24
N GLY A 399 5.07 6.94 -13.43
CA GLY A 399 5.12 8.37 -13.73
C GLY A 399 5.81 9.22 -12.65
N LEU A 400 5.74 8.79 -11.38
CA LEU A 400 6.26 9.49 -10.21
C LEU A 400 7.75 9.21 -9.92
N LEU A 401 8.32 8.16 -10.52
CA LEU A 401 9.72 7.78 -10.29
C LEU A 401 10.69 8.72 -11.03
N LYS A 402 11.93 8.81 -10.55
CA LYS A 402 13.04 9.39 -11.31
C LYS A 402 13.17 8.71 -12.68
N GLU A 403 13.50 9.47 -13.73
CA GLU A 403 13.66 8.96 -15.11
C GLU A 403 14.56 7.72 -15.21
N GLU A 404 15.60 7.63 -14.38
CA GLU A 404 16.50 6.48 -14.33
C GLU A 404 15.89 5.21 -13.73
N ASN A 405 14.79 5.30 -12.97
CA ASN A 405 14.09 4.19 -12.32
C ASN A 405 12.78 3.78 -13.03
N LYS A 406 12.22 4.65 -13.88
CA LYS A 406 10.99 4.37 -14.65
C LYS A 406 11.11 3.06 -15.43
N ASN A 407 10.10 2.19 -15.27
CA ASN A 407 10.02 0.85 -15.86
C ASN A 407 11.12 -0.14 -15.41
N LYS A 408 11.88 0.17 -14.35
CA LYS A 408 12.93 -0.72 -13.79
C LYS A 408 12.65 -1.13 -12.35
N VAL A 409 11.96 -0.30 -11.57
CA VAL A 409 11.61 -0.55 -10.17
C VAL A 409 10.12 -0.89 -10.05
N VAL A 410 9.79 -1.92 -9.29
CA VAL A 410 8.42 -2.24 -8.87
C VAL A 410 8.30 -1.88 -7.40
N LEU A 411 7.48 -0.88 -7.07
CA LEU A 411 7.41 -0.30 -5.72
C LEU A 411 7.01 -1.32 -4.66
N ASN A 412 5.99 -2.14 -4.92
CA ASN A 412 5.57 -3.26 -4.06
C ASN A 412 6.56 -4.46 -3.99
N GLN A 413 7.80 -4.31 -4.49
CA GLN A 413 8.92 -5.25 -4.32
C GLN A 413 10.16 -4.54 -3.76
N TYR A 414 10.02 -3.29 -3.28
CA TYR A 414 11.11 -2.45 -2.80
C TYR A 414 11.27 -2.54 -1.28
N ASP A 415 11.93 -3.59 -0.81
CA ASP A 415 11.99 -3.95 0.62
C ASP A 415 13.05 -3.19 1.46
N HIS A 416 13.67 -2.13 0.94
CA HIS A 416 14.79 -1.43 1.60
C HIS A 416 15.00 -0.01 1.07
N VAL A 417 14.61 1.00 1.86
CA VAL A 417 14.87 2.43 1.58
C VAL A 417 16.30 2.80 1.96
N LYS A 418 17.04 3.46 1.07
CA LYS A 418 18.45 3.86 1.23
C LYS A 418 18.60 5.33 1.60
N GLU A 419 17.83 6.21 0.96
CA GLU A 419 17.86 7.66 1.20
C GLU A 419 16.50 8.12 1.75
N PRO A 420 16.15 7.78 3.01
CA PRO A 420 14.87 8.15 3.58
C PRO A 420 14.75 9.68 3.66
N LYS A 421 13.74 10.22 2.97
CA LYS A 421 13.37 11.64 2.98
C LYS A 421 11.93 11.82 3.45
N SER A 422 11.59 13.05 3.82
CA SER A 422 10.22 13.44 4.14
C SER A 422 9.84 14.81 3.55
N ARG A 423 8.53 15.02 3.44
CA ARG A 423 7.87 16.30 3.16
C ARG A 423 6.63 16.45 4.00
N THR A 424 6.26 17.68 4.34
CA THR A 424 5.21 17.96 5.31
C THR A 424 4.25 19.03 4.82
N LEU A 425 2.96 18.68 4.79
CA LEU A 425 1.84 19.60 4.59
C LEU A 425 1.17 19.87 5.94
N ILE A 426 1.01 21.15 6.29
CA ILE A 426 0.31 21.58 7.51
C ILE A 426 -1.03 22.19 7.12
N ILE A 427 -2.12 21.56 7.55
CA ILE A 427 -3.50 21.95 7.28
C ILE A 427 -3.98 22.78 8.47
N GLY A 428 -3.91 24.11 8.37
CA GLY A 428 -4.30 25.04 9.43
C GLY A 428 -5.48 25.96 9.06
N ASP A 429 -5.62 27.02 9.85
CA ASP A 429 -6.50 28.17 9.62
C ASP A 429 -7.93 27.81 9.18
N ASN A 430 -8.38 28.34 8.04
CA ASN A 430 -9.76 28.18 7.59
C ASN A 430 -10.04 26.76 7.07
N ILE A 431 -9.05 26.09 6.46
CA ILE A 431 -9.24 24.73 5.93
C ILE A 431 -9.48 23.77 7.10
N TYR A 432 -8.65 23.83 8.15
CA TYR A 432 -8.87 23.06 9.37
C TYR A 432 -10.28 23.29 9.94
N ARG A 433 -10.71 24.55 10.10
CA ARG A 433 -12.02 24.86 10.69
C ARG A 433 -13.20 24.41 9.82
N THR A 434 -13.13 24.57 8.49
CA THR A 434 -14.15 24.07 7.56
C THR A 434 -14.26 22.54 7.59
N LEU A 435 -13.13 21.82 7.55
CA LEU A 435 -13.13 20.36 7.61
C LEU A 435 -13.59 19.84 8.98
N LYS A 436 -13.19 20.50 10.08
CA LYS A 436 -13.67 20.16 11.43
C LYS A 436 -15.17 20.44 11.63
N ALA A 437 -15.76 21.38 10.87
CA ALA A 437 -17.21 21.57 10.79
C ALA A 437 -17.87 20.44 9.98
N ALA A 438 -17.36 20.09 8.80
CA ALA A 438 -17.87 18.99 7.98
C ALA A 438 -17.84 17.63 8.72
N CYS A 439 -16.82 17.37 9.54
CA CYS A 439 -16.80 16.20 10.44
C CYS A 439 -17.99 16.18 11.42
N ARG A 440 -18.42 17.34 11.94
CA ARG A 440 -19.51 17.46 12.91
C ARG A 440 -20.89 17.43 12.25
N GLU A 441 -21.03 18.06 11.09
CA GLU A 441 -22.32 18.27 10.41
C GLU A 441 -22.68 17.10 9.49
N SER A 442 -21.70 16.53 8.78
CA SER A 442 -21.90 15.44 7.81
C SER A 442 -21.52 14.06 8.36
N GLY A 443 -21.03 13.96 9.60
CA GLY A 443 -20.66 12.70 10.27
C GLY A 443 -19.34 12.07 9.78
N LEU A 444 -18.45 12.87 9.19
CA LEU A 444 -17.17 12.43 8.65
C LEU A 444 -16.06 12.41 9.72
N THR A 445 -14.95 11.73 9.44
CA THR A 445 -13.76 11.73 10.30
C THR A 445 -12.56 12.29 9.54
N TRP A 446 -11.56 12.79 10.28
CA TRP A 446 -10.29 13.21 9.67
C TRP A 446 -9.64 12.08 8.87
N ASN A 447 -9.70 10.85 9.40
CA ASN A 447 -9.15 9.67 8.74
C ASN A 447 -9.83 9.43 7.37
N SER A 448 -11.16 9.41 7.29
CA SER A 448 -11.86 9.21 6.00
C SER A 448 -11.65 10.36 5.02
N ILE A 449 -11.59 11.62 5.48
CA ILE A 449 -11.30 12.79 4.63
C ILE A 449 -9.87 12.72 4.05
N LEU A 450 -8.86 12.42 4.87
CA LEU A 450 -7.47 12.37 4.45
C LEU A 450 -7.19 11.16 3.55
N GLN A 451 -7.78 10.01 3.86
CA GLN A 451 -7.77 8.82 3.00
C GLN A 451 -8.40 9.11 1.64
N PHE A 452 -9.60 9.72 1.62
CA PHE A 452 -10.25 10.14 0.38
C PHE A 452 -9.34 11.05 -0.48
N VAL A 453 -8.74 12.07 0.12
CA VAL A 453 -7.82 12.97 -0.57
C VAL A 453 -6.61 12.22 -1.11
N TRP A 454 -5.97 11.35 -0.31
CA TRP A 454 -4.77 10.64 -0.74
C TRP A 454 -5.06 9.59 -1.82
N HIS A 455 -6.13 8.80 -1.67
CA HIS A 455 -6.66 7.94 -2.73
C HIS A 455 -6.99 8.75 -4.00
N LYS A 456 -7.53 9.97 -3.88
CA LYS A 456 -7.81 10.83 -5.03
C LYS A 456 -6.54 11.33 -5.72
N VAL A 457 -5.51 11.77 -4.96
CA VAL A 457 -4.18 12.11 -5.51
C VAL A 457 -3.60 10.92 -6.29
N LEU A 458 -3.58 9.73 -5.69
CA LEU A 458 -3.04 8.54 -6.35
C LEU A 458 -3.84 8.13 -7.61
N SER A 459 -5.17 8.30 -7.62
CA SER A 459 -5.98 8.02 -8.82
C SER A 459 -5.68 8.96 -10.00
N VAL A 460 -5.29 10.21 -9.72
CA VAL A 460 -4.97 11.23 -10.74
C VAL A 460 -3.62 10.94 -11.37
N TYR A 461 -2.58 10.69 -10.55
CA TYR A 461 -1.24 10.41 -11.07
C TYR A 461 -1.08 8.98 -11.62
N GLY A 462 -1.80 8.00 -11.05
CA GLY A 462 -1.81 6.60 -11.50
C GLY A 462 -2.83 6.27 -12.59
N ASN A 463 -3.64 7.26 -13.00
CA ASN A 463 -4.67 7.18 -14.06
C ASN A 463 -5.53 5.89 -14.03
N SER A 464 -6.08 5.54 -12.86
CA SER A 464 -6.98 4.39 -12.72
C SER A 464 -8.23 4.74 -11.91
N SER A 465 -9.34 4.08 -12.24
CA SER A 465 -10.60 4.16 -11.51
C SER A 465 -10.56 3.41 -10.17
N GLN A 466 -9.49 2.66 -9.87
CA GLN A 466 -9.34 1.92 -8.63
C GLN A 466 -7.97 2.17 -7.97
N THR A 467 -7.97 2.25 -6.65
CA THR A 467 -6.78 2.52 -5.82
C THR A 467 -6.75 1.59 -4.62
N VAL A 468 -5.56 1.08 -4.27
CA VAL A 468 -5.35 0.19 -3.13
C VAL A 468 -4.23 0.74 -2.27
N ILE A 469 -4.49 1.01 -0.99
CA ILE A 469 -3.54 1.61 -0.05
C ILE A 469 -3.49 0.78 1.23
N GLY A 470 -2.28 0.52 1.74
CA GLY A 470 -2.11 -0.15 3.02
C GLY A 470 -2.48 0.80 4.16
N THR A 471 -3.58 0.53 4.84
CA THR A 471 -4.07 1.36 5.95
C THR A 471 -3.74 0.70 7.28
N THR A 472 -2.93 1.36 8.10
CA THR A 472 -2.65 0.88 9.47
C THR A 472 -3.77 1.29 10.42
N VAL A 473 -4.36 0.32 11.12
CA VAL A 473 -5.41 0.50 12.13
C VAL A 473 -4.95 -0.05 13.48
N SER A 474 -5.57 0.38 14.58
CA SER A 474 -5.09 0.11 15.94
C SER A 474 -5.11 -1.37 16.36
N GLY A 475 -5.96 -2.21 15.73
CA GLY A 475 -6.17 -3.61 16.11
C GLY A 475 -6.78 -3.83 17.49
N ARG A 476 -7.20 -2.76 18.18
CA ARG A 476 -7.72 -2.79 19.55
C ARG A 476 -9.26 -2.91 19.63
N ASN A 477 -9.91 -3.19 18.50
CA ASN A 477 -11.36 -3.38 18.39
C ASN A 477 -11.82 -4.83 18.65
N LEU A 478 -10.93 -5.71 19.12
CA LEU A 478 -11.25 -7.09 19.49
C LEU A 478 -12.14 -7.12 20.76
N PRO A 479 -13.01 -8.12 20.94
CA PRO A 479 -13.88 -8.25 22.11
C PRO A 479 -13.11 -8.76 23.35
N VAL A 480 -12.12 -7.98 23.79
CA VAL A 480 -11.19 -8.30 24.88
C VAL A 480 -11.18 -7.15 25.90
N ASN A 481 -11.58 -7.44 27.14
CA ASN A 481 -11.59 -6.43 28.20
C ASN A 481 -10.17 -5.87 28.46
N GLY A 482 -10.05 -4.55 28.55
CA GLY A 482 -8.78 -3.86 28.86
C GLY A 482 -7.85 -3.61 27.67
N ILE A 483 -8.20 -4.07 26.45
CA ILE A 483 -7.33 -3.96 25.26
C ILE A 483 -6.92 -2.50 24.90
N GLU A 484 -7.77 -1.51 25.21
CA GLU A 484 -7.49 -0.09 25.00
C GLU A 484 -6.35 0.44 25.89
N THR A 485 -6.15 -0.16 27.07
CA THR A 485 -5.15 0.21 28.09
C THR A 485 -4.03 -0.84 28.24
N SER A 486 -3.93 -1.76 27.28
CA SER A 486 -2.91 -2.81 27.20
C SER A 486 -1.66 -2.34 26.44
N VAL A 487 -0.51 -2.93 26.74
CA VAL A 487 0.78 -2.58 26.13
C VAL A 487 1.28 -3.76 25.29
N GLY A 488 1.51 -3.53 23.99
CA GLY A 488 1.95 -4.57 23.05
C GLY A 488 1.84 -4.14 21.59
N LEU A 489 2.22 -5.00 20.66
CA LEU A 489 1.97 -4.76 19.22
C LEU A 489 0.58 -5.27 18.84
N PHE A 490 -0.39 -4.36 18.70
CA PHE A 490 -1.76 -4.66 18.24
C PHE A 490 -2.04 -4.17 16.81
N ILE A 491 -1.35 -3.11 16.35
CA ILE A 491 -1.60 -2.52 15.03
C ILE A 491 -1.53 -3.55 13.89
N ILE A 492 -2.39 -3.36 12.90
CA ILE A 492 -2.46 -4.19 11.70
C ILE A 492 -2.63 -3.30 10.47
N THR A 493 -1.91 -3.62 9.40
CA THR A 493 -2.04 -2.93 8.11
C THR A 493 -2.92 -3.77 7.20
N LEU A 494 -3.98 -3.16 6.68
CA LEU A 494 -5.03 -3.80 5.89
C LEU A 494 -5.17 -3.07 4.54
N PRO A 495 -5.39 -3.77 3.41
CA PRO A 495 -5.57 -3.12 2.12
C PRO A 495 -6.95 -2.45 2.04
N LEU A 496 -6.98 -1.12 1.95
CA LEU A 496 -8.18 -0.34 1.69
C LEU A 496 -8.34 -0.17 0.18
N ILE A 497 -9.46 -0.64 -0.38
CA ILE A 497 -9.75 -0.62 -1.83
C ILE A 497 -10.82 0.43 -2.11
N VAL A 498 -10.51 1.41 -2.96
CA VAL A 498 -11.38 2.55 -3.28
C VAL A 498 -11.57 2.69 -4.77
N ASN A 499 -12.84 2.77 -5.18
CA ASN A 499 -13.28 2.95 -6.55
C ASN A 499 -13.72 4.41 -6.77
N HIS A 500 -13.17 5.07 -7.78
CA HIS A 500 -13.36 6.50 -8.06
C HIS A 500 -14.49 6.72 -9.06
N CYS A 501 -15.73 6.77 -8.56
CA CYS A 501 -16.90 7.14 -9.36
C CYS A 501 -16.90 8.65 -9.67
N VAL A 502 -17.03 9.02 -10.94
CA VAL A 502 -16.98 10.42 -11.42
C VAL A 502 -18.27 11.19 -11.12
N ASP A 503 -19.42 10.51 -11.15
CA ASP A 503 -20.74 11.13 -10.94
C ASP A 503 -21.15 11.23 -9.45
N SER A 504 -20.41 10.60 -8.54
CA SER A 504 -20.70 10.64 -7.10
C SER A 504 -20.46 12.02 -6.49
N LEU A 505 -21.22 12.35 -5.45
CA LEU A 505 -20.94 13.49 -4.57
C LEU A 505 -19.67 13.26 -3.75
N ILE A 506 -18.88 14.31 -3.52
CA ILE A 506 -17.63 14.24 -2.74
C ILE A 506 -17.89 13.69 -1.34
N ILE A 507 -18.94 14.16 -0.66
CA ILE A 507 -19.29 13.74 0.70
C ILE A 507 -19.67 12.24 0.75
N ASP A 508 -20.38 11.73 -0.25
CA ASP A 508 -20.79 10.33 -0.27
C ASP A 508 -19.63 9.38 -0.64
N ALA A 509 -18.65 9.85 -1.43
CA ALA A 509 -17.39 9.13 -1.63
C ALA A 509 -16.56 9.03 -0.32
N ILE A 510 -16.54 10.08 0.51
CA ILE A 510 -15.87 10.04 1.83
C ILE A 510 -16.62 9.09 2.79
N LYS A 511 -17.96 9.02 2.71
CA LYS A 511 -18.76 8.05 3.49
C LYS A 511 -18.53 6.60 3.05
N ASP A 512 -18.52 6.30 1.75
CA ASP A 512 -18.19 4.96 1.22
C ASP A 512 -16.83 4.48 1.72
N ILE A 513 -15.83 5.36 1.74
CA ILE A 513 -14.51 5.08 2.34
C ILE A 513 -14.62 4.83 3.85
N GLN A 514 -15.37 5.64 4.59
CA GLN A 514 -15.55 5.47 6.03
C GLN A 514 -16.25 4.14 6.37
N ASP A 515 -17.28 3.76 5.63
CA ASP A 515 -18.02 2.52 5.83
C ASP A 515 -17.18 1.30 5.44
N LYS A 516 -16.41 1.36 4.34
CA LYS A 516 -15.40 0.34 4.00
C LYS A 516 -14.33 0.19 5.08
N MET A 517 -13.85 1.30 5.65
CA MET A 517 -12.90 1.25 6.76
C MET A 517 -13.51 0.61 8.01
N ASN A 518 -14.79 0.88 8.33
CA ASN A 518 -15.49 0.23 9.43
C ASN A 518 -15.62 -1.29 9.21
N GLU A 519 -16.05 -1.71 8.02
CA GLU A 519 -16.20 -3.12 7.62
C GLU A 519 -14.84 -3.86 7.60
N MET A 520 -13.78 -3.19 7.14
CA MET A 520 -12.39 -3.66 7.18
C MET A 520 -11.89 -3.87 8.62
N ILE A 521 -12.12 -2.89 9.51
CA ILE A 521 -11.73 -2.96 10.92
C ILE A 521 -12.49 -4.07 11.65
N ALA A 522 -13.79 -4.23 11.37
CA ALA A 522 -14.63 -5.29 11.92
C ALA A 522 -14.20 -6.71 11.49
N ARG A 523 -13.46 -6.84 10.39
CA ARG A 523 -12.94 -8.11 9.85
C ARG A 523 -11.41 -8.21 9.86
N SER A 524 -10.75 -7.44 10.72
CA SER A 524 -9.28 -7.39 10.85
C SER A 524 -8.65 -8.70 11.34
N ASN A 525 -9.42 -9.59 11.97
CA ASN A 525 -8.99 -10.94 12.31
C ASN A 525 -8.94 -11.85 11.06
N VAL A 526 -7.84 -11.78 10.32
CA VAL A 526 -7.54 -12.67 9.19
C VAL A 526 -6.04 -12.99 9.13
N ASP A 527 -5.70 -14.24 8.83
CA ASP A 527 -4.34 -14.60 8.40
C ASP A 527 -4.22 -14.50 6.87
N PHE A 528 -3.68 -13.38 6.40
CA PHE A 528 -3.42 -13.13 4.97
C PHE A 528 -2.53 -14.19 4.30
N SER A 529 -1.80 -15.02 5.05
CA SER A 529 -1.00 -16.11 4.48
C SER A 529 -1.84 -17.30 3.97
N GLN A 530 -3.07 -17.46 4.46
CA GLN A 530 -3.97 -18.56 4.10
C GLN A 530 -4.78 -18.30 2.81
N LEU A 531 -4.86 -17.04 2.36
CA LEU A 531 -5.63 -16.66 1.18
C LEU A 531 -5.02 -17.29 -0.09
N SER A 532 -5.82 -17.56 -1.13
CA SER A 532 -5.37 -18.15 -2.39
C SER A 532 -4.31 -17.30 -3.12
N LYS A 533 -4.37 -15.98 -2.98
CA LYS A 533 -3.34 -15.01 -3.41
C LYS A 533 -2.29 -14.69 -2.32
N GLY A 534 -2.36 -15.31 -1.14
CA GLY A 534 -1.59 -15.01 0.09
C GLY A 534 -0.06 -15.13 0.00
N LYS A 535 0.48 -15.59 -1.14
CA LYS A 535 1.90 -15.42 -1.49
C LYS A 535 2.28 -13.96 -1.77
N MET A 536 1.31 -13.07 -1.95
CA MET A 536 1.48 -11.62 -2.15
C MET A 536 1.69 -10.84 -0.83
N LYS A 537 2.39 -11.39 0.17
CA LYS A 537 2.55 -10.79 1.51
C LYS A 537 3.12 -9.36 1.53
N HIS A 538 3.84 -8.94 0.48
CA HIS A 538 4.36 -7.57 0.31
C HIS A 538 3.72 -6.82 -0.87
N SER A 539 2.86 -7.47 -1.65
CA SER A 539 2.54 -7.03 -3.02
C SER A 539 1.05 -6.79 -3.30
N LEU A 540 0.31 -6.20 -2.35
CA LEU A 540 -1.08 -5.76 -2.55
C LEU A 540 -1.25 -4.25 -2.77
N PHE A 541 -0.36 -3.43 -2.22
CA PHE A 541 -0.36 -1.97 -2.34
C PHE A 541 1.07 -1.44 -2.40
N ASP A 542 1.24 -0.29 -3.06
CA ASP A 542 2.54 0.36 -3.28
C ASP A 542 2.78 1.57 -2.35
N CYS A 543 1.77 1.94 -1.54
CA CYS A 543 1.82 3.04 -0.58
C CYS A 543 1.21 2.62 0.77
N LEU A 544 1.80 3.10 1.87
CA LEU A 544 1.24 3.03 3.22
C LEU A 544 0.52 4.33 3.58
N PHE A 545 -0.55 4.25 4.38
CA PHE A 545 -1.22 5.39 5.02
C PHE A 545 -1.51 5.07 6.50
N VAL A 546 -1.11 5.99 7.39
CA VAL A 546 -1.25 5.88 8.85
C VAL A 546 -1.91 7.16 9.37
N TYR A 547 -3.02 7.01 10.11
CA TYR A 547 -3.64 8.11 10.85
C TYR A 547 -3.39 7.93 12.35
N GLU A 548 -2.50 8.76 12.90
CA GLU A 548 -2.10 8.69 14.30
C GLU A 548 -3.03 9.54 15.17
N ASN A 549 -3.87 8.85 15.95
CA ASN A 549 -4.82 9.44 16.89
C ASN A 549 -4.54 8.93 18.31
N TYR A 550 -3.28 9.02 18.73
CA TYR A 550 -2.82 8.48 20.01
C TYR A 550 -3.29 9.35 21.20
N PRO A 551 -3.54 8.75 22.39
CA PRO A 551 -3.82 9.52 23.60
C PRO A 551 -2.61 10.40 23.97
N SER A 552 -2.74 11.71 23.83
CA SER A 552 -1.62 12.63 24.10
C SER A 552 -1.27 12.71 25.59
N LEU A 553 0.01 12.59 25.90
CA LEU A 553 0.54 12.79 27.26
C LEU A 553 0.33 14.25 27.72
N GLU A 554 0.52 15.20 26.80
CA GLU A 554 0.33 16.64 26.98
C GLU A 554 -0.99 17.04 27.68
N GLY A 555 -2.10 16.39 27.34
CA GLY A 555 -3.43 16.79 27.80
C GLY A 555 -3.73 16.46 29.28
N LYS A 556 -2.90 15.64 29.93
CA LYS A 556 -3.07 15.25 31.35
C LYS A 556 -2.28 16.11 32.32
N VAL A 557 -1.27 16.87 31.84
CA VAL A 557 -0.30 17.58 32.70
C VAL A 557 -0.99 18.70 33.51
N GLU A 558 -1.96 19.39 32.93
CA GLU A 558 -2.66 20.54 33.56
C GLU A 558 -3.50 20.18 34.81
N GLN A 559 -3.66 18.90 35.15
CA GLN A 559 -4.39 18.46 36.36
C GLN A 559 -3.51 17.78 37.43
N LYS A 560 -2.18 17.79 37.28
CA LYS A 560 -1.24 17.33 38.32
C LYS A 560 -0.05 18.27 38.47
N GLU A 561 -0.16 19.18 39.43
CA GLU A 561 0.91 20.10 39.81
C GLU A 561 2.20 19.37 40.28
N THR A 562 3.35 19.99 39.97
CA THR A 562 4.61 20.03 40.75
C THR A 562 5.62 18.87 40.85
N PHE A 563 5.58 17.76 40.08
CA PHE A 563 6.62 16.70 40.24
C PHE A 563 7.33 16.13 38.97
N LEU A 564 6.71 16.08 37.80
CA LEU A 564 7.35 15.60 36.56
C LEU A 564 6.97 16.50 35.38
N GLU A 565 7.80 17.51 35.12
CA GLU A 565 7.77 18.25 33.85
C GLU A 565 8.54 17.46 32.80
N PHE A 566 7.94 17.18 31.63
CA PHE A 566 8.64 16.53 30.53
C PHE A 566 8.17 16.95 29.13
N GLU A 567 9.03 16.68 28.15
CA GLU A 567 8.88 17.05 26.74
C GLU A 567 9.41 15.90 25.87
N GLU A 568 8.61 15.37 24.95
CA GLU A 568 9.05 14.40 23.94
C GLU A 568 9.60 15.16 22.73
N LYS A 569 10.89 14.98 22.42
CA LYS A 569 11.56 15.79 21.38
C LYS A 569 11.34 15.28 19.97
N TYR A 570 11.34 13.96 19.79
CA TYR A 570 11.07 13.25 18.54
C TYR A 570 11.01 11.74 18.79
N GLY A 571 10.30 11.03 17.92
CA GLY A 571 10.45 9.60 17.69
C GLY A 571 11.19 9.36 16.36
N ILE A 572 12.22 8.52 16.36
CA ILE A 572 12.86 8.06 15.12
C ILE A 572 12.35 6.66 14.79
N GLY A 573 11.78 6.50 13.61
CA GLY A 573 11.31 5.21 13.08
C GLY A 573 11.37 5.18 11.55
N LYS A 574 12.21 4.28 11.01
CA LYS A 574 12.32 4.07 9.56
C LYS A 574 11.14 3.25 9.04
N HIS A 575 10.55 3.72 7.94
CA HIS A 575 9.55 2.97 7.18
C HIS A 575 10.19 2.39 5.91
N ASP A 576 10.06 1.10 5.68
CA ASP A 576 10.61 0.44 4.46
C ASP A 576 9.72 0.57 3.22
N TYR A 577 8.51 1.12 3.36
CA TYR A 577 7.68 1.44 2.20
C TYR A 577 8.32 2.59 1.41
N PRO A 578 8.47 2.47 0.08
CA PRO A 578 9.09 3.52 -0.73
C PRO A 578 8.27 4.82 -0.77
N LEU A 579 6.98 4.75 -0.42
CA LEU A 579 6.08 5.87 -0.19
C LEU A 579 5.15 5.55 1.00
N ALA A 580 5.15 6.39 2.03
CA ALA A 580 4.33 6.23 3.23
C ALA A 580 3.83 7.58 3.75
N VAL A 581 2.52 7.69 4.01
CA VAL A 581 1.91 8.90 4.57
C VAL A 581 1.54 8.68 6.03
N VAL A 582 1.95 9.59 6.90
CA VAL A 582 1.60 9.63 8.32
C VAL A 582 0.88 10.95 8.59
N ALA A 583 -0.30 10.92 9.20
CA ALA A 583 -1.09 12.12 9.48
C ALA A 583 -1.64 12.14 10.90
N TYR A 584 -1.59 13.31 11.56
CA TYR A 584 -2.01 13.49 12.96
C TYR A 584 -2.63 14.87 13.21
N GLU A 585 -3.56 14.95 14.17
CA GLU A 585 -4.23 16.19 14.58
C GLU A 585 -3.59 16.82 15.82
N THR A 586 -3.03 18.02 15.67
CA THR A 586 -2.48 18.82 16.79
C THR A 586 -3.55 19.78 17.29
N VAL A 587 -4.48 19.26 18.10
CA VAL A 587 -5.69 19.98 18.58
C VAL A 587 -5.36 21.35 19.21
N ARG A 588 -4.27 21.45 19.99
CA ARG A 588 -3.82 22.70 20.63
C ARG A 588 -3.47 23.82 19.64
N SER A 589 -3.07 23.46 18.42
CA SER A 589 -2.62 24.40 17.37
C SER A 589 -3.66 24.60 16.26
N GLU A 590 -4.86 24.04 16.40
CA GLU A 590 -5.90 24.01 15.35
C GLU A 590 -5.36 23.61 13.97
N CYS A 591 -4.59 22.52 13.91
CA CYS A 591 -4.05 22.00 12.65
C CYS A 591 -3.98 20.47 12.58
N VAL A 592 -3.94 19.96 11.35
CA VAL A 592 -3.57 18.58 11.02
C VAL A 592 -2.26 18.62 10.26
N THR A 593 -1.30 17.79 10.65
CA THR A 593 -0.03 17.62 9.93
C THR A 593 -0.08 16.33 9.11
N VAL A 594 0.38 16.40 7.86
CA VAL A 594 0.51 15.25 6.95
C VAL A 594 1.96 15.16 6.49
N VAL A 595 2.65 14.09 6.86
CA VAL A 595 4.05 13.81 6.52
C VAL A 595 4.10 12.70 5.47
N VAL A 596 4.65 12.99 4.29
CA VAL A 596 4.95 12.01 3.26
C VAL A 596 6.43 11.62 3.40
N ASN A 597 6.66 10.39 3.84
CA ASN A 597 7.98 9.76 3.88
C ASN A 597 8.20 8.98 2.57
N TYR A 598 9.40 9.05 2.00
CA TYR A 598 9.69 8.44 0.70
C TYR A 598 11.16 8.08 0.52
N ALA A 599 11.41 7.17 -0.43
CA ALA A 599 12.73 6.82 -0.92
C ALA A 599 13.28 7.93 -1.84
N GLY A 600 14.22 8.72 -1.33
CA GLY A 600 14.87 9.83 -2.05
C GLY A 600 15.72 9.39 -3.25
N GLU A 601 16.06 8.10 -3.32
CA GLU A 601 16.68 7.44 -4.47
C GLU A 601 15.66 7.02 -5.55
N LEU A 602 14.35 7.03 -5.26
CA LEU A 602 13.28 6.63 -6.20
C LEU A 602 12.43 7.81 -6.70
N PHE A 603 12.17 8.81 -5.85
CA PHE A 603 11.32 9.98 -6.14
C PHE A 603 12.13 11.27 -6.06
N GLU A 604 11.76 12.28 -6.86
CA GLU A 604 12.29 13.64 -6.64
C GLU A 604 11.46 14.40 -5.62
N ASP A 605 12.17 15.22 -4.85
CA ASP A 605 11.65 16.21 -3.91
C ASP A 605 10.47 17.03 -4.50
N ASP A 606 10.68 17.64 -5.67
CA ASP A 606 9.66 18.43 -6.38
C ASP A 606 8.41 17.62 -6.75
N THR A 607 8.55 16.31 -7.00
CA THR A 607 7.41 15.44 -7.32
C THR A 607 6.54 15.19 -6.09
N ILE A 608 7.15 15.00 -4.92
CA ILE A 608 6.40 14.84 -3.66
C ILE A 608 5.75 16.17 -3.24
N ASP A 609 6.43 17.29 -3.43
CA ASP A 609 5.86 18.62 -3.21
C ASP A 609 4.67 18.89 -4.16
N ASP A 610 4.72 18.43 -5.42
CA ASP A 610 3.58 18.45 -6.36
C ASP A 610 2.42 17.50 -5.97
N LEU A 611 2.68 16.36 -5.29
CA LEU A 611 1.60 15.54 -4.71
C LEU A 611 0.90 16.28 -3.55
N LEU A 612 1.66 17.00 -2.73
CA LEU A 612 1.15 17.77 -1.59
C LEU A 612 0.38 19.03 -2.03
N ASP A 613 0.82 19.72 -3.08
CA ASP A 613 0.08 20.83 -3.69
C ASP A 613 -1.31 20.36 -4.16
N VAL A 614 -1.41 19.18 -4.80
CA VAL A 614 -2.71 18.59 -5.19
C VAL A 614 -3.54 18.20 -3.95
N ALA A 615 -2.93 17.54 -2.95
CA ALA A 615 -3.63 17.18 -1.71
C ALA A 615 -4.24 18.40 -1.01
N HIS A 616 -3.49 19.51 -0.93
CA HIS A 616 -3.96 20.78 -0.37
C HIS A 616 -5.11 21.39 -1.17
N GLU A 617 -5.01 21.46 -2.50
CA GLU A 617 -6.09 21.96 -3.38
C GLU A 617 -7.38 21.13 -3.22
N LEU A 618 -7.27 19.80 -3.08
CA LEU A 618 -8.41 18.91 -2.83
C LEU A 618 -9.03 19.15 -1.45
N LEU A 619 -8.21 19.20 -0.38
CA LEU A 619 -8.65 19.52 0.98
C LEU A 619 -9.37 20.88 1.06
N ALA A 620 -8.88 21.86 0.31
CA ALA A 620 -9.47 23.19 0.25
C ALA A 620 -10.86 23.23 -0.43
N GLN A 621 -11.34 22.14 -1.04
CA GLN A 621 -12.66 22.07 -1.70
C GLN A 621 -13.73 21.33 -0.87
N ILE A 622 -13.32 20.42 0.01
CA ILE A 622 -14.24 19.62 0.85
C ILE A 622 -14.92 20.54 1.88
N GLY A 623 -16.24 20.37 2.06
CA GLY A 623 -17.03 21.18 3.00
C GLY A 623 -17.35 22.61 2.56
N LYS A 624 -17.21 22.93 1.26
CA LYS A 624 -17.65 24.22 0.68
C LYS A 624 -19.07 24.19 0.12
N ASP A 625 -19.44 23.11 -0.56
CA ASP A 625 -20.78 22.91 -1.13
C ASP A 625 -21.06 21.40 -1.28
N ASP A 626 -22.12 20.93 -0.61
CA ASP A 626 -22.50 19.53 -0.49
C ASP A 626 -22.94 18.88 -1.81
N VAL A 627 -23.35 19.68 -2.81
CA VAL A 627 -23.79 19.16 -4.13
C VAL A 627 -22.67 19.00 -5.16
N THR A 628 -21.41 19.20 -4.76
CA THR A 628 -20.24 19.08 -5.66
C THR A 628 -19.94 17.62 -6.00
N THR A 629 -19.82 17.29 -7.29
CA THR A 629 -19.46 15.94 -7.75
C THR A 629 -17.96 15.74 -7.93
N MET A 630 -17.51 14.48 -7.94
CA MET A 630 -16.13 14.09 -8.21
C MET A 630 -15.61 14.56 -9.58
N ALA A 631 -16.50 14.78 -10.55
CA ALA A 631 -16.19 15.36 -11.87
C ALA A 631 -15.82 16.86 -11.83
N GLN A 632 -16.31 17.59 -10.82
CA GLN A 632 -16.17 19.05 -10.70
C GLN A 632 -14.97 19.47 -9.85
N MET A 633 -14.36 18.53 -9.14
CA MET A 633 -13.27 18.77 -8.21
C MET A 633 -11.99 19.18 -8.97
N ASN A 634 -11.44 20.36 -8.68
CA ASN A 634 -10.18 20.81 -9.25
C ASN A 634 -9.03 19.93 -8.73
N VAL A 635 -8.29 19.31 -9.66
CA VAL A 635 -7.10 18.51 -9.36
C VAL A 635 -5.79 19.22 -9.75
N LEU A 636 -5.87 20.44 -10.30
CA LEU A 636 -4.73 21.21 -10.81
C LEU A 636 -4.40 22.41 -9.91
N PRO A 637 -3.32 22.35 -9.11
CA PRO A 637 -2.77 23.48 -8.38
C PRO A 637 -2.41 24.64 -9.31
N ARG A 638 -2.56 25.86 -8.80
CA ARG A 638 -2.31 27.10 -9.57
C ARG A 638 -0.88 27.19 -10.14
N LYS A 639 0.10 26.57 -9.47
CA LYS A 639 1.49 26.38 -9.93
C LYS A 639 1.55 25.65 -11.29
N GLN A 640 0.97 24.45 -11.35
CA GLN A 640 0.91 23.62 -12.55
C GLN A 640 0.05 24.27 -13.65
N LEU A 641 -1.09 24.89 -13.30
CA LEU A 641 -1.91 25.64 -14.26
C LEU A 641 -1.13 26.79 -14.92
N ASN A 642 -0.35 27.55 -14.15
CA ASN A 642 0.52 28.60 -14.70
C ASN A 642 1.61 28.03 -15.63
N GLN A 643 2.16 26.86 -15.32
CA GLN A 643 3.14 26.16 -16.15
C GLN A 643 2.54 25.69 -17.49
N MET A 644 1.34 25.10 -17.46
CA MET A 644 0.58 24.74 -18.66
C MET A 644 0.25 25.96 -19.53
N ASN A 645 -0.15 27.08 -18.91
CA ASN A 645 -0.37 28.35 -19.60
C ASN A 645 0.93 28.90 -20.22
N GLY A 646 2.07 28.71 -19.55
CA GLY A 646 3.40 29.05 -20.07
C GLY A 646 3.79 28.23 -21.31
N TRP A 647 3.57 26.91 -21.29
CA TRP A 647 3.80 26.03 -22.45
C TRP A 647 2.90 26.37 -23.64
N ASN A 648 1.64 26.72 -23.38
CA ASN A 648 0.65 27.06 -24.41
C ASN A 648 0.72 28.53 -24.90
N ASN A 649 1.62 29.36 -24.35
CA ASN A 649 1.81 30.74 -24.77
C ASN A 649 2.64 30.86 -26.07
N THR A 650 2.19 30.18 -27.14
CA THR A 650 2.87 30.12 -28.44
C THR A 650 2.38 31.18 -29.44
N SER A 651 1.52 32.10 -29.01
CA SER A 651 0.98 33.19 -29.84
C SER A 651 2.09 34.07 -30.40
N ARG A 652 2.01 34.40 -31.69
CA ARG A 652 2.93 35.30 -32.38
C ARG A 652 2.16 36.23 -33.32
N ASP A 653 2.48 37.51 -33.27
CA ASP A 653 1.95 38.51 -34.20
C ASP A 653 2.63 38.38 -35.58
N PHE A 654 2.20 37.40 -36.37
CA PHE A 654 2.59 37.27 -37.77
C PHE A 654 1.85 38.31 -38.62
N ILE A 655 2.29 39.57 -38.54
CA ILE A 655 1.73 40.77 -39.17
C ILE A 655 1.46 40.61 -40.69
N GLU A 656 2.15 39.69 -41.36
CA GLU A 656 2.07 39.46 -42.81
C GLU A 656 1.02 38.39 -43.23
N LEU A 657 0.42 37.66 -42.28
CA LEU A 657 -0.60 36.64 -42.56
C LEU A 657 -2.00 37.26 -42.73
N ASN A 658 -2.24 37.82 -43.91
CA ASN A 658 -3.57 38.25 -44.34
C ASN A 658 -4.29 37.11 -45.10
N LYS A 659 -5.61 37.25 -45.32
CA LYS A 659 -6.45 36.22 -45.98
C LYS A 659 -6.06 35.86 -47.41
N HIS A 660 -5.16 36.61 -48.05
CA HIS A 660 -4.66 36.34 -49.40
C HIS A 660 -3.26 35.73 -49.41
N THR A 661 -2.64 35.49 -48.23
CA THR A 661 -1.33 34.84 -48.12
C THR A 661 -1.48 33.32 -48.33
N THR A 662 -1.25 32.86 -49.56
CA THR A 662 -1.33 31.45 -49.97
C THR A 662 0.05 30.87 -50.28
N LEU A 663 0.17 29.53 -50.32
CA LEU A 663 1.44 28.86 -50.65
C LEU A 663 1.92 29.18 -52.07
N HIS A 664 1.00 29.34 -53.03
CA HIS A 664 1.35 29.75 -54.39
C HIS A 664 1.80 31.21 -54.45
N LYS A 665 1.17 32.12 -53.70
CA LYS A 665 1.56 33.54 -53.67
C LYS A 665 2.95 33.73 -53.06
N LEU A 666 3.27 33.02 -51.98
CA LEU A 666 4.61 33.01 -51.39
C LEU A 666 5.66 32.43 -52.36
N PHE A 667 5.31 31.43 -53.17
CA PHE A 667 6.21 30.89 -54.20
C PHE A 667 6.46 31.90 -55.33
N GLU A 668 5.41 32.58 -55.79
CA GLU A 668 5.51 33.62 -56.83
C GLU A 668 6.45 34.75 -56.43
N GLU A 669 6.41 35.18 -55.18
CA GLU A 669 7.28 36.24 -54.67
C GLU A 669 8.74 35.80 -54.59
N GLU A 670 9.05 34.57 -54.16
CA GLU A 670 10.42 34.06 -54.21
C GLU A 670 10.87 33.79 -55.66
N ALA A 671 9.96 33.42 -56.56
CA ALA A 671 10.25 33.25 -57.99
C ALA A 671 10.54 34.57 -58.71
N GLU A 672 9.90 35.68 -58.30
CA GLU A 672 10.21 37.03 -58.77
C GLU A 672 11.58 37.51 -58.23
N LYS A 673 11.86 37.28 -56.93
CA LYS A 673 13.12 37.68 -56.27
C LYS A 673 14.36 36.88 -56.74
N SER A 674 14.18 35.61 -57.10
CA SER A 674 15.27 34.64 -57.36
C SER A 674 15.17 33.97 -58.74
N CYS A 675 14.58 34.64 -59.73
CA CYS A 675 14.15 34.06 -61.02
C CYS A 675 15.16 33.15 -61.74
N ASP A 676 16.45 33.51 -61.78
CA ASP A 676 17.52 32.73 -62.44
C ASP A 676 18.19 31.66 -61.55
N LYS A 677 17.82 31.55 -60.26
CA LYS A 677 18.32 30.45 -59.41
C LYS A 677 17.65 29.13 -59.75
N ILE A 678 18.39 28.03 -59.60
CA ILE A 678 17.84 26.67 -59.62
C ILE A 678 16.85 26.49 -58.45
N ALA A 679 15.61 26.14 -58.76
CA ALA A 679 14.55 25.89 -57.80
C ALA A 679 14.37 24.40 -57.52
N VAL A 680 14.43 23.54 -58.56
CA VAL A 680 14.22 22.09 -58.43
C VAL A 680 15.29 21.33 -59.21
N VAL A 681 15.80 20.26 -58.60
CA VAL A 681 16.66 19.25 -59.25
C VAL A 681 16.04 17.87 -59.07
N TYR A 682 15.95 17.11 -60.16
CA TYR A 682 15.62 15.70 -60.17
C TYR A 682 16.44 15.00 -61.25
N GLU A 683 17.35 14.09 -60.85
CA GLU A 683 18.30 13.42 -61.74
C GLU A 683 19.07 14.46 -62.59
N ASP A 684 19.15 14.30 -63.91
CA ASP A 684 19.81 15.27 -64.81
C ASP A 684 18.98 16.54 -65.09
N VAL A 685 17.73 16.61 -64.61
CA VAL A 685 16.80 17.72 -64.86
C VAL A 685 16.92 18.79 -63.78
N GLN A 686 17.15 20.04 -64.22
CA GLN A 686 17.18 21.23 -63.37
C GLN A 686 16.17 22.24 -63.91
N LEU A 687 15.41 22.88 -63.02
CA LEU A 687 14.51 24.00 -63.35
C LEU A 687 14.87 25.22 -62.53
N THR A 688 15.01 26.37 -63.19
CA THR A 688 15.06 27.67 -62.50
C THR A 688 13.72 28.05 -61.88
N TYR A 689 13.74 28.99 -60.94
CA TYR A 689 12.53 29.57 -60.34
C TYR A 689 11.57 30.13 -61.40
N ARG A 690 12.10 30.81 -62.43
CA ARG A 690 11.31 31.27 -63.58
C ARG A 690 10.65 30.11 -64.33
N GLU A 691 11.43 29.13 -64.79
CA GLU A 691 10.91 28.00 -65.60
C GLU A 691 9.89 27.16 -64.83
N LEU A 692 10.11 26.95 -63.53
CA LEU A 692 9.18 26.25 -62.64
C LEU A 692 7.87 27.03 -62.50
N ASN A 693 7.93 28.36 -62.33
CA ASN A 693 6.75 29.21 -62.23
C ASN A 693 5.97 29.29 -63.55
N GLU A 694 6.66 29.46 -64.68
CA GLU A 694 6.05 29.48 -66.02
C GLU A 694 5.34 28.17 -66.35
N LYS A 695 5.99 27.01 -66.10
CA LYS A 695 5.38 25.69 -66.29
C LYS A 695 4.14 25.51 -65.39
N ALA A 696 4.24 25.88 -64.11
CA ALA A 696 3.12 25.79 -63.18
C ALA A 696 1.95 26.73 -63.57
N ASN A 697 2.24 27.93 -64.09
CA ASN A 697 1.24 28.85 -64.61
C ASN A 697 0.51 28.28 -65.84
N GLN A 698 1.26 27.79 -66.84
CA GLN A 698 0.68 27.17 -68.02
C GLN A 698 -0.25 25.99 -67.66
N LEU A 699 0.17 25.16 -66.69
CA LEU A 699 -0.68 24.09 -66.16
C LEU A 699 -1.91 24.63 -65.41
N ALA A 700 -1.77 25.67 -64.59
CA ALA A 700 -2.90 26.28 -63.86
C ALA A 700 -3.96 26.88 -64.80
N HIS A 701 -3.54 27.59 -65.86
CA HIS A 701 -4.44 28.08 -66.91
C HIS A 701 -5.10 26.92 -67.68
N TYR A 702 -4.35 25.86 -67.99
CA TYR A 702 -4.91 24.67 -68.62
C TYR A 702 -5.97 23.98 -67.74
N LEU A 703 -5.69 23.79 -66.45
CA LEU A 703 -6.65 23.22 -65.49
C LEU A 703 -7.94 24.04 -65.43
N ARG A 704 -7.86 25.38 -65.31
CA ARG A 704 -9.03 26.28 -65.36
C ARG A 704 -9.74 26.31 -66.71
N SER A 705 -9.10 25.90 -67.81
CA SER A 705 -9.74 25.77 -69.13
C SER A 705 -10.49 24.44 -69.32
N MET A 706 -10.13 23.41 -68.55
CA MET A 706 -10.71 22.06 -68.65
C MET A 706 -11.94 21.87 -67.75
N CYS A 707 -12.03 22.59 -66.64
CA CYS A 707 -13.27 22.72 -65.86
C CYS A 707 -13.29 24.03 -65.07
N ASP A 708 -14.49 24.47 -64.68
CA ASP A 708 -14.65 25.51 -63.66
C ASP A 708 -14.11 25.00 -62.32
N ILE A 709 -12.99 25.59 -61.89
CA ILE A 709 -12.29 25.31 -60.64
C ILE A 709 -12.67 26.38 -59.64
N GLN A 710 -13.23 25.95 -58.53
CA GLN A 710 -13.53 26.76 -57.36
C GLN A 710 -12.54 26.43 -56.23
N PRO A 711 -12.39 27.31 -55.23
CA PRO A 711 -11.65 26.97 -54.01
C PRO A 711 -12.16 25.67 -53.39
N ASP A 712 -11.24 24.92 -52.77
CA ASP A 712 -11.47 23.60 -52.16
C ASP A 712 -11.85 22.46 -53.12
N ASP A 713 -11.89 22.69 -54.45
CA ASP A 713 -11.92 21.60 -55.42
C ASP A 713 -10.69 20.69 -55.28
N LEU A 714 -10.91 19.38 -55.41
CA LEU A 714 -9.85 18.37 -55.30
C LEU A 714 -9.35 17.91 -56.67
N ILE A 715 -8.04 17.97 -56.88
CA ILE A 715 -7.34 17.44 -58.06
C ILE A 715 -6.40 16.32 -57.63
N ALA A 716 -6.61 15.12 -58.16
CA ALA A 716 -5.79 13.97 -57.82
C ALA A 716 -4.46 13.98 -58.61
N LEU A 717 -3.35 13.75 -57.92
CA LEU A 717 -2.02 13.58 -58.50
C LEU A 717 -1.62 12.11 -58.36
N PHE A 718 -1.48 11.42 -59.50
CA PHE A 718 -1.11 10.00 -59.57
C PHE A 718 0.22 9.87 -60.35
N LEU A 719 1.26 10.43 -59.74
CA LEU A 719 2.56 10.74 -60.32
C LEU A 719 3.73 10.02 -59.62
N ASP A 720 4.80 9.80 -60.37
CA ASP A 720 6.13 9.53 -59.81
C ASP A 720 6.80 10.79 -59.26
N LYS A 721 7.80 10.61 -58.39
CA LYS A 721 8.80 11.63 -58.09
C LYS A 721 9.46 12.11 -59.39
N SER A 722 9.42 13.43 -59.60
CA SER A 722 9.90 14.12 -60.80
C SER A 722 9.88 15.62 -60.53
N GLU A 723 10.49 16.42 -61.40
CA GLU A 723 10.23 17.86 -61.46
C GLU A 723 8.77 18.15 -61.85
N LEU A 724 8.18 17.33 -62.72
CA LEU A 724 6.77 17.42 -63.13
C LEU A 724 5.78 17.25 -61.97
N MET A 725 6.15 16.51 -60.91
CA MET A 725 5.38 16.42 -59.67
C MET A 725 5.29 17.77 -58.95
N ILE A 726 6.38 18.53 -58.86
CA ILE A 726 6.40 19.87 -58.24
C ILE A 726 5.61 20.87 -59.07
N VAL A 727 5.84 20.84 -60.40
CA VAL A 727 5.07 21.63 -61.38
C VAL A 727 3.57 21.35 -61.22
N SER A 728 3.18 20.10 -60.99
CA SER A 728 1.78 19.71 -60.77
C SER A 728 1.20 20.22 -59.45
N ILE A 729 1.95 20.12 -58.33
CA ILE A 729 1.51 20.65 -57.04
C ILE A 729 1.34 22.17 -57.10
N LEU A 730 2.34 22.89 -57.62
CA LEU A 730 2.27 24.34 -57.80
C LEU A 730 1.16 24.76 -58.77
N GLY A 731 0.97 24.02 -59.87
CA GLY A 731 -0.09 24.27 -60.86
C GLY A 731 -1.50 24.07 -60.29
N VAL A 732 -1.70 23.08 -59.41
CA VAL A 732 -2.97 22.87 -58.70
C VAL A 732 -3.24 24.01 -57.71
N TRP A 733 -2.26 24.37 -56.88
CA TRP A 733 -2.40 25.54 -55.98
C TRP A 733 -2.69 26.83 -56.75
N LYS A 734 -1.98 27.09 -57.85
CA LYS A 734 -2.20 28.26 -58.73
C LYS A 734 -3.54 28.22 -59.45
N SER A 735 -4.07 27.03 -59.79
CA SER A 735 -5.43 26.93 -60.32
C SER A 735 -6.50 27.30 -59.29
N GLY A 736 -6.16 27.29 -57.98
CA GLY A 736 -7.05 27.58 -56.86
C GLY A 736 -7.58 26.34 -56.14
N ALA A 737 -7.05 25.16 -56.45
CA ALA A 737 -7.52 23.86 -55.98
C ALA A 737 -6.53 23.23 -54.98
N ALA A 738 -7.00 22.23 -54.24
CA ALA A 738 -6.18 21.39 -53.38
C ALA A 738 -5.76 20.11 -54.10
N TYR A 739 -4.54 19.63 -53.86
CA TYR A 739 -4.09 18.38 -54.46
C TYR A 739 -4.31 17.16 -53.54
N VAL A 740 -4.55 16.00 -54.16
CA VAL A 740 -4.66 14.70 -53.48
C VAL A 740 -3.54 13.80 -53.99
N PRO A 741 -2.47 13.54 -53.22
CA PRO A 741 -1.36 12.71 -53.67
C PRO A 741 -1.71 11.22 -53.57
N ILE A 742 -1.55 10.49 -54.67
CA ILE A 742 -1.84 9.06 -54.79
C ILE A 742 -0.56 8.35 -55.24
N GLY A 743 -0.03 7.47 -54.39
CA GLY A 743 1.22 6.76 -54.67
C GLY A 743 1.05 5.72 -55.78
N PRO A 744 1.89 5.72 -56.83
CA PRO A 744 1.83 4.70 -57.88
C PRO A 744 1.99 3.26 -57.38
N SER A 745 2.67 3.07 -56.24
CA SER A 745 2.82 1.76 -55.58
C SER A 745 1.55 1.25 -54.88
N TYR A 746 0.50 2.06 -54.75
CA TYR A 746 -0.75 1.65 -54.10
C TYR A 746 -1.51 0.60 -54.93
N PRO A 747 -2.17 -0.40 -54.29
CA PRO A 747 -3.07 -1.31 -54.99
C PRO A 747 -4.27 -0.60 -55.60
N ASP A 748 -4.76 -1.08 -56.75
CA ASP A 748 -5.85 -0.42 -57.51
C ASP A 748 -7.11 -0.17 -56.67
N LYS A 749 -7.47 -1.08 -55.75
CA LYS A 749 -8.59 -0.89 -54.82
C LYS A 749 -8.43 0.34 -53.90
N ARG A 750 -7.19 0.67 -53.49
CA ARG A 750 -6.90 1.87 -52.68
C ARG A 750 -6.97 3.14 -53.53
N ILE A 751 -6.47 3.08 -54.77
CA ILE A 751 -6.54 4.19 -55.73
C ILE A 751 -8.01 4.50 -56.07
N GLN A 752 -8.79 3.48 -56.42
CA GLN A 752 -10.22 3.59 -56.71
C GLN A 752 -11.00 4.15 -55.49
N PHE A 753 -10.70 3.68 -54.28
CA PHE A 753 -11.31 4.20 -53.06
C PHE A 753 -11.02 5.71 -52.88
N ILE A 754 -9.75 6.14 -52.98
CA ILE A 754 -9.38 7.55 -52.83
C ILE A 754 -10.06 8.42 -53.90
N LEU A 755 -10.09 8.00 -55.16
CA LEU A 755 -10.73 8.73 -56.25
C LEU A 755 -12.27 8.81 -56.10
N GLN A 756 -12.90 7.80 -55.51
CA GLN A 756 -14.35 7.79 -55.23
C GLN A 756 -14.72 8.65 -54.01
N ASP A 757 -13.90 8.60 -52.96
CA ASP A 757 -14.11 9.30 -51.69
C ASP A 757 -13.90 10.82 -51.85
N THR A 758 -12.83 11.22 -52.55
CA THR A 758 -12.53 12.63 -52.88
C THR A 758 -13.45 13.26 -53.93
N LYS A 759 -14.06 12.43 -54.81
CA LYS A 759 -14.86 12.89 -55.96
C LYS A 759 -14.10 13.87 -56.88
N ALA A 760 -12.78 13.76 -56.93
CA ALA A 760 -11.91 14.69 -57.67
C ALA A 760 -12.34 14.83 -59.14
N LYS A 761 -12.50 16.08 -59.61
CA LYS A 761 -12.91 16.41 -61.00
C LYS A 761 -11.86 15.99 -62.04
N ILE A 762 -10.59 16.13 -61.65
CA ILE A 762 -9.40 15.90 -62.48
C ILE A 762 -8.46 14.91 -61.78
N VAL A 763 -7.82 14.04 -62.56
CA VAL A 763 -6.62 13.29 -62.18
C VAL A 763 -5.48 13.56 -63.18
N ILE A 764 -4.33 13.98 -62.66
CA ILE A 764 -3.09 14.18 -63.41
C ILE A 764 -2.22 12.94 -63.19
N ALA A 765 -1.74 12.31 -64.26
CA ALA A 765 -0.97 11.06 -64.18
C ALA A 765 0.13 10.97 -65.25
N ASN A 766 1.18 10.20 -64.98
CA ASN A 766 2.13 9.78 -66.00
C ASN A 766 1.46 8.78 -66.98
N LYS A 767 1.88 8.79 -68.23
CA LYS A 767 1.38 7.98 -69.36
C LYS A 767 1.28 6.50 -69.02
N LYS A 768 2.32 5.93 -68.39
CA LYS A 768 2.38 4.52 -67.95
C LYS A 768 1.28 4.13 -66.96
N TYR A 769 0.67 5.09 -66.27
CA TYR A 769 -0.38 4.85 -65.27
C TYR A 769 -1.81 5.11 -65.77
N MET A 770 -1.98 5.71 -66.95
CA MET A 770 -3.31 5.99 -67.53
C MET A 770 -4.20 4.75 -67.67
N ALA A 771 -3.61 3.59 -67.97
CA ALA A 771 -4.36 2.33 -68.08
C ALA A 771 -5.06 1.92 -66.78
N ARG A 772 -4.47 2.24 -65.61
CA ARG A 772 -5.04 1.93 -64.29
C ARG A 772 -6.22 2.83 -63.93
N LEU A 773 -6.39 3.94 -64.65
CA LEU A 773 -7.48 4.91 -64.48
C LEU A 773 -8.66 4.66 -65.42
N HIS A 774 -8.65 3.63 -66.28
CA HIS A 774 -9.71 3.41 -67.27
C HIS A 774 -11.12 3.33 -66.67
N SER A 775 -11.29 2.69 -65.51
CA SER A 775 -12.59 2.52 -64.84
C SER A 775 -13.17 3.76 -64.16
N CYS A 776 -12.44 4.89 -64.12
CA CYS A 776 -12.87 6.11 -63.41
C CYS A 776 -13.46 7.14 -64.39
N ALA A 777 -14.65 7.67 -64.08
CA ALA A 777 -15.32 8.74 -64.83
C ALA A 777 -14.82 10.13 -64.40
N ILE A 778 -13.51 10.36 -64.56
CA ILE A 778 -12.77 11.56 -64.11
C ILE A 778 -11.98 12.11 -65.31
N ILE A 779 -11.78 13.43 -65.41
CA ILE A 779 -10.94 14.05 -66.45
C ILE A 779 -9.48 13.64 -66.22
N LYS A 780 -8.82 13.08 -67.24
CA LYS A 780 -7.46 12.51 -67.15
C LYS A 780 -6.48 13.36 -67.95
N ILE A 781 -5.41 13.83 -67.30
CA ILE A 781 -4.37 14.68 -67.91
C ILE A 781 -3.03 13.92 -67.91
N GLU A 782 -2.48 13.67 -69.10
CA GLU A 782 -1.16 13.04 -69.26
C GLU A 782 -0.06 14.09 -69.07
N ILE A 783 0.66 14.04 -67.96
CA ILE A 783 1.67 15.07 -67.65
C ILE A 783 2.88 15.00 -68.59
N ASP A 784 3.28 13.80 -69.02
CA ASP A 784 4.51 13.56 -69.78
C ASP A 784 4.51 14.25 -71.16
N SER A 785 3.33 14.49 -71.74
CA SER A 785 3.16 15.15 -73.03
C SER A 785 2.49 16.52 -72.95
N ILE A 786 2.09 17.02 -71.77
CA ILE A 786 1.24 18.21 -71.67
C ILE A 786 1.91 19.46 -72.28
N TYR A 787 3.22 19.61 -72.08
CA TYR A 787 3.97 20.76 -72.61
C TYR A 787 4.14 20.73 -74.14
N VAL A 788 3.95 19.58 -74.80
CA VAL A 788 3.85 19.51 -76.26
C VAL A 788 2.50 20.05 -76.73
N THR A 789 1.41 19.71 -76.02
CA THR A 789 0.05 20.24 -76.29
C THR A 789 -0.03 21.75 -76.03
N LEU A 790 0.72 22.26 -75.05
CA LEU A 790 0.72 23.68 -74.65
C LEU A 790 1.65 24.58 -75.50
N ALA A 791 2.50 24.00 -76.36
CA ALA A 791 3.58 24.69 -77.09
C ALA A 791 3.13 25.68 -78.20
N GLY A 792 1.85 26.02 -78.27
CA GLY A 792 1.28 26.88 -79.33
C GLY A 792 0.85 28.28 -78.91
N ASN A 793 0.27 28.46 -77.70
CA ASN A 793 -0.22 29.76 -77.22
C ASN A 793 -0.64 29.74 -75.71
N SER A 794 0.06 28.99 -74.87
CA SER A 794 -0.28 28.88 -73.43
C SER A 794 0.20 30.11 -72.63
N ASN A 795 -0.70 30.72 -71.85
CA ASN A 795 -0.32 31.83 -70.99
C ASN A 795 0.65 31.37 -69.88
N SER A 796 1.78 32.05 -69.72
CA SER A 796 2.79 31.80 -68.68
C SER A 796 2.79 32.82 -67.54
N GLU A 797 1.94 33.85 -67.58
CA GLU A 797 1.73 34.80 -66.47
C GLU A 797 1.02 34.15 -65.28
N ASN A 798 1.23 34.67 -64.07
CA ASN A 798 0.56 34.16 -62.87
C ASN A 798 -0.98 34.30 -63.03
N PRO A 799 -1.77 33.23 -62.82
CA PRO A 799 -3.22 33.32 -62.87
C PRO A 799 -3.74 34.17 -61.72
N GLN A 800 -4.84 34.91 -61.92
CA GLN A 800 -5.46 35.68 -60.85
C GLN A 800 -5.86 34.76 -59.68
N PRO A 801 -5.50 35.08 -58.42
CA PRO A 801 -5.77 34.22 -57.28
C PRO A 801 -7.27 34.16 -56.98
N ILE A 802 -7.79 32.95 -56.76
CA ILE A 802 -9.20 32.71 -56.38
C ILE A 802 -9.35 32.05 -55.01
N ALA A 803 -8.29 31.41 -54.49
CA ALA A 803 -8.26 30.79 -53.18
C ALA A 803 -7.66 31.74 -52.12
N SER A 804 -8.03 31.52 -50.86
CA SER A 804 -7.58 32.25 -49.68
C SER A 804 -6.65 31.41 -48.78
N SER A 805 -6.13 32.01 -47.71
CA SER A 805 -5.37 31.30 -46.67
C SER A 805 -6.15 30.14 -46.03
N ASP A 806 -7.47 30.30 -45.96
CA ASP A 806 -8.39 29.42 -45.22
C ASP A 806 -8.94 28.30 -46.12
N ASN A 807 -8.47 28.22 -47.38
CA ASN A 807 -8.81 27.15 -48.31
C ASN A 807 -7.76 26.03 -48.29
N LEU A 808 -8.19 24.84 -48.71
CA LEU A 808 -7.39 23.63 -48.73
C LEU A 808 -6.17 23.74 -49.65
N ALA A 809 -5.00 23.37 -49.11
CA ALA A 809 -3.77 23.16 -49.86
C ALA A 809 -3.66 21.72 -50.37
N TYR A 810 -4.04 20.73 -49.54
CA TYR A 810 -3.98 19.31 -49.88
C TYR A 810 -4.91 18.43 -49.03
N VAL A 811 -5.13 17.20 -49.50
CA VAL A 811 -5.79 16.13 -48.73
C VAL A 811 -4.97 14.84 -48.76
N ILE A 812 -4.37 14.45 -47.63
CA ILE A 812 -3.46 13.28 -47.53
C ILE A 812 -4.15 12.09 -46.85
N TYR A 813 -4.06 10.89 -47.44
CA TYR A 813 -4.79 9.71 -46.98
C TYR A 813 -4.01 8.83 -46.00
N THR A 814 -4.36 8.92 -44.72
CA THR A 814 -3.80 8.12 -43.60
C THR A 814 -4.63 6.86 -43.33
N SER A 815 -4.12 5.94 -42.51
CA SER A 815 -4.88 4.79 -42.01
C SER A 815 -5.91 5.22 -40.95
N GLY A 816 -7.18 4.91 -41.16
CA GLY A 816 -8.23 5.05 -40.14
C GLY A 816 -8.30 3.86 -39.21
N SER A 817 -8.66 4.10 -37.95
CA SER A 817 -8.92 3.07 -36.93
C SER A 817 -10.05 2.09 -37.32
N THR A 818 -10.95 2.51 -38.22
CA THR A 818 -12.03 1.70 -38.80
C THR A 818 -11.57 0.81 -39.97
N GLY A 819 -10.27 0.71 -40.23
CA GLY A 819 -9.67 -0.10 -41.30
C GLY A 819 -9.78 0.49 -42.71
N LYS A 820 -10.57 1.56 -42.91
CA LYS A 820 -10.59 2.34 -44.16
C LYS A 820 -9.58 3.50 -44.10
N PRO A 821 -8.93 3.89 -45.20
CA PRO A 821 -8.16 5.13 -45.27
C PRO A 821 -9.04 6.35 -45.00
N LYS A 822 -8.48 7.40 -44.40
CA LYS A 822 -9.14 8.69 -44.14
C LYS A 822 -8.34 9.85 -44.75
N GLY A 823 -9.02 10.75 -45.46
CA GLY A 823 -8.40 11.97 -45.99
C GLY A 823 -8.23 13.01 -44.88
N VAL A 824 -7.01 13.46 -44.65
CA VAL A 824 -6.67 14.58 -43.76
C VAL A 824 -6.57 15.83 -44.61
N MET A 825 -7.56 16.71 -44.47
CA MET A 825 -7.66 17.98 -45.21
C MET A 825 -6.84 19.04 -44.48
N ILE A 826 -5.97 19.76 -45.20
CA ILE A 826 -5.08 20.79 -44.62
C ILE A 826 -5.18 22.08 -45.45
N GLU A 827 -5.45 23.19 -44.77
CA GLU A 827 -5.54 24.55 -45.31
C GLU A 827 -4.16 25.17 -45.58
N HIS A 828 -4.09 26.15 -46.49
CA HIS A 828 -2.87 26.91 -46.77
C HIS A 828 -2.28 27.53 -45.49
N LEU A 829 -3.11 28.13 -44.62
CA LEU A 829 -2.68 28.80 -43.39
C LEU A 829 -1.90 27.87 -42.44
N GLY A 830 -2.35 26.62 -42.28
CA GLY A 830 -1.69 25.64 -41.41
C GLY A 830 -0.27 25.30 -41.87
N VAL A 831 -0.07 25.10 -43.18
CA VAL A 831 1.24 24.84 -43.77
C VAL A 831 2.15 26.07 -43.66
N ILE A 832 1.61 27.27 -43.89
CA ILE A 832 2.37 28.53 -43.83
C ILE A 832 2.84 28.81 -42.40
N ASN A 833 1.96 28.65 -41.40
CA ASN A 833 2.31 28.78 -39.99
C ASN A 833 3.46 27.85 -39.58
N LEU A 834 3.37 26.56 -39.95
CA LEU A 834 4.43 25.58 -39.69
C LEU A 834 5.73 25.96 -40.43
N LYS A 835 5.64 26.38 -41.69
CA LYS A 835 6.80 26.84 -42.48
C LYS A 835 7.53 28.02 -41.83
N ILE A 836 6.80 29.00 -41.28
CA ILE A 836 7.43 30.17 -40.62
C ILE A 836 8.14 29.72 -39.35
N VAL A 837 7.44 29.04 -38.44
CA VAL A 837 8.00 28.59 -37.14
C VAL A 837 9.23 27.70 -37.34
N VAL A 838 9.22 26.78 -38.31
CA VAL A 838 10.35 25.89 -38.57
C VAL A 838 11.49 26.60 -39.32
N THR A 839 11.18 27.54 -40.22
CA THR A 839 12.22 28.37 -40.88
C THR A 839 13.01 29.18 -39.85
N ASP A 840 12.33 29.78 -38.88
CA ASP A 840 12.94 30.53 -37.77
C ASP A 840 13.78 29.61 -36.87
N LEU A 841 13.15 28.54 -36.36
CA LEU A 841 13.73 27.67 -35.32
C LEU A 841 15.04 27.01 -35.76
N PHE A 842 15.09 26.51 -36.99
CA PHE A 842 16.29 25.89 -37.55
C PHE A 842 17.17 26.88 -38.33
N GLN A 843 16.74 28.14 -38.48
CA GLN A 843 17.42 29.20 -39.25
C GLN A 843 17.66 28.77 -40.71
N VAL A 844 16.67 28.11 -41.31
CA VAL A 844 16.78 27.41 -42.61
C VAL A 844 17.35 28.33 -43.69
N LYS A 845 16.83 29.58 -43.77
CA LYS A 845 17.19 30.57 -44.79
C LYS A 845 18.64 31.07 -44.74
N SER A 846 19.35 30.90 -43.61
CA SER A 846 20.75 31.32 -43.45
C SER A 846 21.76 30.18 -43.28
N LYS A 847 21.28 28.93 -43.13
CA LYS A 847 22.13 27.73 -42.93
C LYS A 847 22.13 26.74 -44.08
N ALA A 848 21.19 26.84 -45.01
CA ALA A 848 21.08 25.96 -46.16
C ALA A 848 21.06 26.74 -47.48
N GLU A 849 21.67 26.17 -48.52
CA GLU A 849 21.50 26.59 -49.92
C GLU A 849 20.48 25.70 -50.64
N SER A 850 20.30 24.47 -50.14
CA SER A 850 19.39 23.46 -50.67
C SER A 850 18.77 22.58 -49.58
N VAL A 851 17.56 22.07 -49.83
CA VAL A 851 16.92 21.01 -49.02
C VAL A 851 16.67 19.80 -49.92
N SER A 852 17.09 18.61 -49.48
CA SER A 852 16.82 17.36 -50.18
C SER A 852 15.66 16.58 -49.56
N THR A 853 15.02 15.68 -50.31
CA THR A 853 14.04 14.75 -49.74
C THR A 853 14.02 13.38 -50.41
N LEU A 854 14.07 12.34 -49.57
CA LEU A 854 13.67 10.96 -49.92
C LEU A 854 12.19 10.70 -49.64
N ILE A 855 11.47 11.61 -48.98
CA ILE A 855 10.09 11.38 -48.54
C ILE A 855 9.17 11.36 -49.77
N ASN A 856 8.21 10.45 -49.80
CA ASN A 856 7.24 10.37 -50.88
C ASN A 856 6.09 11.39 -50.63
N TYR A 857 5.66 12.10 -51.68
CA TYR A 857 4.68 13.19 -51.61
C TYR A 857 3.27 12.80 -51.11
N VAL A 858 3.01 11.50 -50.92
CA VAL A 858 1.84 10.97 -50.19
C VAL A 858 1.90 11.16 -48.68
N PHE A 859 3.01 11.65 -48.13
CA PHE A 859 3.20 11.97 -46.71
C PHE A 859 3.45 13.46 -46.50
N ASP A 860 2.86 14.04 -45.46
CA ASP A 860 2.89 15.48 -45.16
C ASP A 860 4.30 16.08 -44.93
N PRO A 861 5.32 15.36 -44.41
CA PRO A 861 6.68 15.92 -44.31
C PRO A 861 7.33 16.24 -45.66
N PHE A 862 6.85 15.67 -46.77
CA PHE A 862 7.28 16.10 -48.11
C PHE A 862 6.91 17.57 -48.37
N VAL A 863 5.68 17.97 -48.00
CA VAL A 863 5.18 19.34 -48.21
C VAL A 863 5.98 20.33 -47.37
N ASN A 864 6.35 19.91 -46.16
CA ASN A 864 7.28 20.63 -45.29
C ASN A 864 8.63 20.83 -45.98
N HIS A 865 9.34 19.77 -46.38
CA HIS A 865 10.65 19.91 -47.06
C HIS A 865 10.58 20.77 -48.33
N MET A 866 9.52 20.61 -49.14
CA MET A 866 9.30 21.39 -50.37
C MET A 866 9.07 22.87 -50.07
N THR A 867 8.25 23.20 -49.08
CA THR A 867 7.96 24.60 -48.71
C THR A 867 9.11 25.27 -47.95
N TYR A 868 9.92 24.49 -47.21
CA TYR A 868 11.13 24.99 -46.54
C TYR A 868 12.20 25.42 -47.55
N ALA A 869 12.32 24.77 -48.71
CA ALA A 869 13.19 25.23 -49.79
C ALA A 869 12.53 26.31 -50.66
N LEU A 870 11.43 25.96 -51.33
CA LEU A 870 10.89 26.76 -52.43
C LEU A 870 10.37 28.13 -51.95
N LEU A 871 9.85 28.23 -50.72
CA LEU A 871 9.37 29.49 -50.12
C LEU A 871 10.47 30.23 -49.33
N ASN A 872 11.74 29.92 -49.56
CA ASN A 872 12.91 30.58 -48.94
C ASN A 872 14.02 30.93 -49.96
N SER A 873 13.76 30.86 -51.28
CA SER A 873 14.75 31.10 -52.35
C SER A 873 15.93 30.09 -52.37
N GLN A 874 15.65 28.81 -52.09
CA GLN A 874 16.60 27.69 -51.99
C GLN A 874 16.28 26.55 -52.97
N MET A 875 17.30 25.77 -53.33
CA MET A 875 17.18 24.64 -54.25
C MET A 875 16.54 23.42 -53.58
N PHE A 876 15.50 22.84 -54.19
CA PHE A 876 14.85 21.62 -53.74
C PHE A 876 15.33 20.40 -54.53
N VAL A 877 15.96 19.43 -53.85
CA VAL A 877 16.56 18.24 -54.49
C VAL A 877 15.70 17.01 -54.20
N ILE A 878 15.09 16.47 -55.26
CA ILE A 878 14.19 15.31 -55.17
C ILE A 878 15.02 14.04 -55.38
N LEU A 879 15.08 13.18 -54.36
CA LEU A 879 15.89 11.97 -54.39
C LEU A 879 15.03 10.77 -54.81
N ASN A 880 15.53 10.01 -55.80
CA ASN A 880 14.89 8.81 -56.35
C ASN A 880 14.71 7.73 -55.26
N ASP A 881 13.58 7.00 -55.28
CA ASP A 881 13.26 5.94 -54.32
C ASP A 881 14.31 4.79 -54.30
N GLU A 882 15.06 4.58 -55.40
CA GLU A 882 16.20 3.64 -55.44
C GLU A 882 17.28 3.93 -54.37
N MET A 883 17.44 5.21 -54.00
CA MET A 883 18.50 5.66 -53.08
C MET A 883 18.18 5.31 -51.61
N TYR A 884 16.97 4.84 -51.30
CA TYR A 884 16.50 4.54 -49.93
C TYR A 884 17.30 3.41 -49.24
N GLY A 885 17.97 2.54 -50.00
CA GLY A 885 18.85 1.48 -49.48
C GLY A 885 20.35 1.69 -49.72
N ASP A 886 20.72 2.70 -50.52
CA ASP A 886 22.07 2.84 -51.09
C ASP A 886 22.80 4.04 -50.44
N LYS A 887 23.47 3.78 -49.31
CA LYS A 887 24.22 4.83 -48.59
C LYS A 887 25.30 5.50 -49.46
N PRO A 888 26.16 4.77 -50.21
CA PRO A 888 27.13 5.40 -51.11
C PRO A 888 26.55 6.26 -52.24
N ARG A 889 25.28 6.07 -52.62
CA ARG A 889 24.57 6.92 -53.59
C ARG A 889 23.83 8.10 -52.95
N LEU A 890 23.67 8.09 -51.62
CA LEU A 890 22.96 9.09 -50.83
C LEU A 890 23.87 10.16 -50.18
N TYR A 891 25.17 9.85 -50.02
CA TYR A 891 26.21 10.75 -49.49
C TYR A 891 27.13 11.29 -50.58
#